data_AF-A0A7X8XD32-F1
#
_entry.id   AF-A0A7X8XD32-F1
#
_cell.length_a   1.000
_cell.length_b   1.000
_cell.length_c   1.000
_cell.angle_alpha   90.00
_cell.angle_beta   90.00
_cell.angle_gamma   90.00
#
_symmetry.space_group_name_H-M   'P 1'
#
loop_
_entity.id
_entity.type
_entity.pdbx_description
1 polymer ?
#
loop_
_entity_poly.entity_id
_entity_poly.type
_entity_poly.pdbx_seq_one_letter_code
_entity_poly.pdbx_strand_id
1 'polypeptide(L)'
;MLYILPMLLAATISVTAAEVCLIPPVSNIFKHETAARLANFTAIGGETSCPVQTTLFLAKDGQNLIAEFLCQDSDGEAIDMIIEDGESFEPGNLESVAIVLGLDDAASESLAFGGYDGAYGKKAAVRHYYEFHCSRAGHLYRRYNETPLPIPGFTAEVTRAAGRWAARLVIPLASAGIDAQAKTALHFNAFRFYRMNMYGWHLPAFGGYAAMPFRPLHFLSPAEADKATQETLFQVETPKESVPEAKYFHYYPLKQVFAARIAGGSGLAELRVEGGQAKTARLLSGHILNLEVPCPLAPGAKAKAQVFLDGQVIGTAEGQGCAKPSWADTKAGKEYVDGRVPYPFVPPILDGKKLKLLATEWEFADSALPTGAAAKGGRIISAPIRIEAMDDGHMLPIHPLEKLIPVGDGAIEFRSGEGRGIEIRTHVDFDGLATIRFRLQGIEMEELDSLQIRIPLAKGLARKLIRASSQELFTVGTGTMTKNATSGWLGSLDRGLAFDFQGTAFLSNANGLQIKIEKTPEGTSEIYFNLISSKGEGKGHNGVFQFYLLPTPVRNDNIPLLMDNMRLWFENWSDYQGYPDLAKIPQAKAKAAEEHAENRRFYVYFSSVLAEDAPGCAPLAAELFAPPKRTWYRRAYNPGKDVPCHVICFRQSAGDLILDGAEKLATEADIDGVYLDGPAFTFECHNPSHLCDDALSIQWEGDWNSGRVSGQRAFLKRLRGIFDSRGHKFPLWVHNGGGLSFVTLSLCDYYFDGEQLSRYRKGYLLEPEKLLYNYSGHPFGFRGIFLPQLYFRSGNDNRFALPWSLPHGIESSGHGKLQKYVTGWWQRTDAVFHPYWEKDNNVILKNDVKDALVSWWQGDNEILLVASHLRYTGAQNLRLDLSSFAKPLVARCLNAPEDFVFADGLLSFTVPEGDMRLFLLSAKTPPMETETAFIPQRWDISGGTGEGGEYPLRLQSKLHAPEAYISRNLPETYELDIRLRHSGRLKIAVGSLVALLDGPWRFRGFDEFIGGQTENVAPRFNETTALRICRFADGQILLEYDGHVLFAGHQEMPGPLKISTWAGDTLDFNLVKLAGNPTPFHMSARRHPVP
;
A
#
# COMPACT_ATOMS: atom_id res chain seq x y z
N MET A 1 -14.03 14.06 -3.53
CA MET A 1 -14.43 13.14 -2.44
C MET A 1 -13.48 11.96 -2.43
N LEU A 2 -12.35 12.08 -1.71
CA LEU A 2 -11.24 11.13 -1.77
C LEU A 2 -11.39 10.00 -0.75
N TYR A 3 -11.26 8.77 -1.23
CA TYR A 3 -11.38 7.47 -0.55
C TYR A 3 -10.25 7.16 0.46
N ILE A 4 -9.88 8.11 1.32
CA ILE A 4 -9.17 7.87 2.60
C ILE A 4 -10.10 8.18 3.80
N LEU A 5 -11.37 8.48 3.53
CA LEU A 5 -12.38 8.66 4.56
C LEU A 5 -12.87 7.39 5.31
N PRO A 6 -12.66 6.11 4.90
CA PRO A 6 -13.23 5.02 5.67
C PRO A 6 -12.54 4.77 7.02
N MET A 7 -11.48 5.49 7.37
CA MET A 7 -10.87 5.34 8.70
C MET A 7 -11.57 6.15 9.80
N LEU A 8 -12.35 7.20 9.51
CA LEU A 8 -12.59 8.24 10.52
C LEU A 8 -14.00 8.83 10.66
N LEU A 9 -15.02 8.27 10.01
CA LEU A 9 -16.43 8.60 10.34
C LEU A 9 -17.18 7.34 10.79
N ALA A 10 -16.81 6.83 11.97
CA ALA A 10 -17.75 6.07 12.78
C ALA A 10 -18.64 7.07 13.55
N ALA A 11 -19.50 7.81 12.83
CA ALA A 11 -20.76 8.17 13.44
C ALA A 11 -21.50 6.84 13.62
N THR A 12 -21.84 6.51 14.87
CA THR A 12 -22.62 5.32 15.23
C THR A 12 -24.04 5.44 14.66
N ILE A 13 -24.18 5.32 13.34
CA ILE A 13 -25.43 4.87 12.74
C ILE A 13 -25.41 3.36 12.89
N SER A 14 -26.17 2.89 13.88
CA SER A 14 -26.52 1.49 14.05
C SER A 14 -27.33 1.02 12.83
N VAL A 15 -26.66 0.69 11.73
CA VAL A 15 -27.28 -0.10 10.66
C VAL A 15 -27.26 -1.55 11.14
N THR A 16 -28.35 -1.98 11.77
CA THR A 16 -28.60 -3.39 12.08
C THR A 16 -28.83 -4.14 10.77
N ALA A 17 -27.77 -4.51 10.05
CA ALA A 17 -27.87 -5.41 8.91
C ALA A 17 -28.21 -6.82 9.40
N ALA A 18 -29.30 -7.38 8.88
CA ALA A 18 -29.88 -8.67 9.27
C ALA A 18 -28.97 -9.86 8.89
N GLU A 19 -29.16 -11.00 9.56
CA GLU A 19 -28.56 -12.28 9.17
C GLU A 19 -29.21 -12.78 7.87
N VAL A 20 -28.45 -13.47 7.01
CA VAL A 20 -28.99 -14.05 5.77
C VAL A 20 -29.34 -15.51 6.00
N CYS A 21 -30.57 -15.90 5.73
CA CYS A 21 -31.05 -17.26 5.95
C CYS A 21 -31.51 -17.90 4.62
N LEU A 22 -30.91 -19.03 4.23
CA LEU A 22 -31.16 -19.71 2.96
C LEU A 22 -31.91 -21.02 3.14
N ILE A 23 -32.85 -21.32 2.24
CA ILE A 23 -33.59 -22.58 2.22
C ILE A 23 -33.12 -23.42 1.03
N PRO A 24 -33.02 -24.76 1.16
CA PRO A 24 -32.84 -25.64 0.02
C PRO A 24 -34.05 -25.53 -0.93
N PRO A 25 -33.83 -25.43 -2.26
CA PRO A 25 -34.94 -25.36 -3.19
C PRO A 25 -35.70 -26.70 -3.17
N VAL A 26 -37.03 -26.61 -3.22
CA VAL A 26 -37.96 -27.76 -3.14
C VAL A 26 -37.83 -28.71 -4.34
N SER A 27 -37.21 -28.22 -5.42
CA SER A 27 -36.85 -28.95 -6.64
C SER A 27 -35.49 -28.43 -7.11
N ASN A 28 -34.76 -29.14 -7.98
CA ASN A 28 -33.51 -28.66 -8.62
C ASN A 28 -33.69 -27.41 -9.54
N ILE A 29 -34.78 -26.67 -9.36
CA ILE A 29 -35.14 -25.46 -10.09
C ILE A 29 -35.14 -24.31 -9.08
N PHE A 30 -34.31 -23.31 -9.35
CA PHE A 30 -34.24 -22.07 -8.59
C PHE A 30 -35.53 -21.26 -8.76
N LYS A 31 -36.10 -20.78 -7.65
CA LYS A 31 -37.34 -20.00 -7.60
C LYS A 31 -37.13 -18.76 -6.75
N HIS A 32 -37.49 -17.59 -7.28
CA HIS A 32 -37.33 -16.30 -6.59
C HIS A 32 -38.19 -16.22 -5.32
N GLU A 33 -39.35 -16.86 -5.32
CA GLU A 33 -40.33 -16.79 -4.23
C GLU A 33 -39.83 -17.47 -2.95
N THR A 34 -38.93 -18.44 -3.08
CA THR A 34 -38.38 -19.22 -1.96
C THR A 34 -36.91 -18.92 -1.67
N ALA A 35 -36.30 -18.01 -2.42
CA ALA A 35 -34.90 -17.61 -2.23
C ALA A 35 -34.79 -16.46 -1.23
N ALA A 36 -33.65 -16.37 -0.53
CA ALA A 36 -33.35 -15.17 0.24
C ALA A 36 -33.11 -14.00 -0.71
N ARG A 37 -33.68 -12.84 -0.41
CA ARG A 37 -33.63 -11.66 -1.28
C ARG A 37 -32.93 -10.50 -0.57
N LEU A 38 -31.83 -10.04 -1.17
CA LEU A 38 -31.02 -8.91 -0.73
C LEU A 38 -31.04 -7.81 -1.79
N ALA A 39 -31.26 -6.55 -1.41
CA ALA A 39 -31.34 -5.45 -2.37
C ALA A 39 -30.62 -4.17 -1.92
N ASN A 40 -30.17 -4.10 -0.67
CA ASN A 40 -29.53 -2.90 -0.14
C ASN A 40 -28.00 -2.92 -0.36
N PHE A 41 -27.56 -2.54 -1.56
CA PHE A 41 -26.14 -2.35 -1.86
C PHE A 41 -25.74 -0.90 -1.62
N THR A 42 -24.73 -0.67 -0.79
CA THR A 42 -24.28 0.66 -0.37
C THR A 42 -22.79 0.84 -0.62
N ALA A 43 -22.37 2.07 -0.90
CA ALA A 43 -20.97 2.44 -1.00
C ALA A 43 -20.28 2.26 0.37
N ILE A 44 -18.94 2.33 0.38
CA ILE A 44 -18.16 2.31 1.62
C ILE A 44 -18.68 3.36 2.61
N GLY A 45 -18.90 2.95 3.85
CA GLY A 45 -19.52 3.76 4.92
C GLY A 45 -21.01 3.50 5.10
N GLY A 46 -21.68 2.89 4.11
CA GLY A 46 -23.09 2.49 4.20
C GLY A 46 -24.11 3.61 3.98
N GLU A 47 -23.68 4.85 3.73
CA GLU A 47 -24.55 6.02 3.66
C GLU A 47 -25.18 6.25 2.28
N THR A 48 -24.50 5.86 1.21
CA THR A 48 -24.94 6.10 -0.17
C THR A 48 -25.33 4.79 -0.83
N SER A 49 -26.60 4.65 -1.23
CA SER A 49 -27.06 3.48 -1.99
C SER A 49 -26.43 3.43 -3.37
N CYS A 50 -26.34 2.22 -3.94
CA CYS A 50 -26.04 2.03 -5.34
C CYS A 50 -27.01 2.87 -6.19
N PRO A 51 -26.53 3.70 -7.14
CA PRO A 51 -27.39 4.58 -7.94
C PRO A 51 -28.33 3.81 -8.86
N VAL A 52 -28.07 2.52 -9.09
CA VAL A 52 -28.88 1.63 -9.90
C VAL A 52 -29.39 0.45 -9.07
N GLN A 53 -30.62 0.01 -9.34
CA GLN A 53 -31.22 -1.09 -8.60
C GLN A 53 -30.45 -2.40 -8.88
N THR A 54 -29.94 -3.02 -7.81
CA THR A 54 -29.34 -4.36 -7.85
C THR A 54 -30.05 -5.23 -6.82
N THR A 55 -30.52 -6.40 -7.24
CA THR A 55 -31.15 -7.39 -6.36
C THR A 55 -30.41 -8.71 -6.48
N LEU A 56 -30.10 -9.33 -5.34
CA LEU A 56 -29.47 -10.63 -5.23
C LEU A 56 -30.46 -11.62 -4.63
N PHE A 57 -30.69 -12.74 -5.32
CA PHE A 57 -31.41 -13.89 -4.82
C PHE A 57 -30.44 -15.03 -4.49
N LEU A 58 -30.57 -15.63 -3.32
CA LEU A 58 -29.67 -16.69 -2.83
C LEU A 58 -30.45 -17.95 -2.43
N ALA A 59 -29.91 -19.11 -2.79
CA ALA A 59 -30.41 -20.42 -2.34
C ALA A 59 -29.27 -21.44 -2.24
N LYS A 60 -29.52 -22.57 -1.55
CA LYS A 60 -28.57 -23.69 -1.43
C LYS A 60 -29.07 -24.91 -2.18
N ASP A 61 -28.39 -25.33 -3.25
CA ASP A 61 -28.73 -26.57 -3.96
C ASP A 61 -27.67 -27.65 -3.69
N GLY A 62 -28.00 -28.64 -2.85
CA GLY A 62 -27.08 -29.69 -2.46
C GLY A 62 -25.79 -29.15 -1.84
N GLN A 63 -24.67 -29.27 -2.56
CA GLN A 63 -23.33 -28.78 -2.18
C GLN A 63 -22.99 -27.40 -2.79
N ASN A 64 -23.94 -26.78 -3.49
CA ASN A 64 -23.74 -25.53 -4.22
C ASN A 64 -24.50 -24.38 -3.54
N LEU A 65 -23.89 -23.19 -3.57
CA LEU A 65 -24.56 -21.92 -3.38
C LEU A 65 -24.99 -21.39 -4.75
N ILE A 66 -26.28 -21.08 -4.89
CA ILE A 66 -26.84 -20.44 -6.08
C ILE A 66 -27.05 -18.97 -5.76
N ALA A 67 -26.46 -18.09 -6.56
CA ALA A 67 -26.58 -16.64 -6.42
C ALA A 67 -27.02 -16.03 -7.75
N GLU A 68 -28.19 -15.40 -7.80
CA GLU A 68 -28.68 -14.70 -8.98
C GLU A 68 -28.79 -13.20 -8.73
N PHE A 69 -27.96 -12.43 -9.42
CA PHE A 69 -28.03 -10.98 -9.45
C PHE A 69 -28.91 -10.51 -10.59
N LEU A 70 -29.83 -9.59 -10.30
CA LEU A 70 -30.58 -8.79 -11.26
C LEU A 70 -30.12 -7.34 -11.14
N CYS A 71 -29.49 -6.81 -12.18
CA CYS A 71 -28.88 -5.49 -12.20
C CYS A 71 -29.56 -4.60 -13.23
N GLN A 72 -30.02 -3.41 -12.82
CA GLN A 72 -30.34 -2.33 -13.73
C GLN A 72 -29.07 -1.55 -14.07
N ASP A 73 -28.96 -1.09 -15.31
CA ASP A 73 -27.94 -0.12 -15.74
C ASP A 73 -28.69 0.98 -16.50
N SER A 74 -28.69 2.22 -15.99
CA SER A 74 -29.57 3.30 -16.47
C SER A 74 -29.29 3.74 -17.91
N ASP A 75 -28.11 3.40 -18.45
CA ASP A 75 -27.59 3.98 -19.67
C ASP A 75 -27.28 2.87 -20.69
N GLY A 76 -27.95 2.92 -21.85
CA GLY A 76 -27.78 1.96 -22.95
C GLY A 76 -26.40 2.02 -23.65
N GLU A 77 -25.50 2.89 -23.19
CA GLU A 77 -24.19 3.20 -23.80
C GLU A 77 -22.96 2.65 -23.06
N ALA A 78 -23.12 1.74 -22.10
CA ALA A 78 -21.95 1.09 -21.50
C ALA A 78 -21.24 0.23 -22.56
N ILE A 79 -20.26 0.81 -23.26
CA ILE A 79 -19.25 0.06 -24.01
C ILE A 79 -18.42 -0.64 -22.94
N ASP A 80 -18.79 -1.91 -22.68
CA ASP A 80 -18.09 -2.78 -21.75
C ASP A 80 -16.59 -2.73 -22.09
N MET A 81 -15.76 -2.35 -21.12
CA MET A 81 -14.31 -2.52 -21.29
C MET A 81 -14.04 -4.01 -21.49
N ILE A 82 -13.30 -4.34 -22.53
CA ILE A 82 -12.89 -5.71 -22.84
C ILE A 82 -11.42 -5.82 -22.44
N ILE A 83 -11.17 -6.66 -21.44
CA ILE A 83 -9.82 -7.07 -21.03
C ILE A 83 -9.48 -8.32 -21.83
N GLU A 84 -8.30 -8.36 -22.43
CA GLU A 84 -7.83 -9.49 -23.23
C GLU A 84 -7.53 -10.71 -22.35
N ASP A 85 -7.70 -11.92 -22.90
CA ASP A 85 -7.41 -13.17 -22.20
C ASP A 85 -5.94 -13.20 -21.73
N GLY A 86 -5.73 -13.45 -20.43
CA GLY A 86 -4.41 -13.52 -19.81
C GLY A 86 -3.91 -12.22 -19.17
N GLU A 87 -4.61 -11.09 -19.33
CA GLU A 87 -4.34 -9.90 -18.53
C GLU A 87 -4.95 -10.00 -17.12
N SER A 88 -4.28 -9.40 -16.13
CA SER A 88 -4.75 -9.36 -14.75
C SER A 88 -6.08 -8.58 -14.66
N PHE A 89 -7.13 -9.26 -14.24
CA PHE A 89 -8.44 -8.68 -13.99
C PHE A 89 -8.53 -8.18 -12.55
N GLU A 90 -8.95 -6.92 -12.38
CA GLU A 90 -9.28 -6.32 -11.10
C GLU A 90 -10.79 -5.99 -11.08
N PRO A 91 -11.55 -6.40 -10.04
CA PRO A 91 -13.01 -6.27 -9.96
C PRO A 91 -13.53 -4.87 -10.23
N GLY A 92 -12.76 -3.85 -9.85
CA GLY A 92 -13.09 -2.46 -10.14
C GLY A 92 -13.07 -2.11 -11.62
N ASN A 93 -12.36 -2.85 -12.48
CA ASN A 93 -12.21 -2.56 -13.92
C ASN A 93 -13.53 -2.64 -14.70
N LEU A 94 -14.39 -3.60 -14.33
CA LEU A 94 -15.56 -3.96 -15.13
C LEU A 94 -16.84 -3.85 -14.32
N GLU A 95 -17.92 -3.63 -15.05
CA GLU A 95 -19.27 -3.90 -14.55
C GLU A 95 -19.36 -5.36 -14.11
N SER A 96 -19.47 -5.59 -12.81
CA SER A 96 -19.42 -6.94 -12.25
C SER A 96 -20.20 -7.08 -10.94
N VAL A 97 -20.41 -8.33 -10.54
CA VAL A 97 -20.97 -8.74 -9.25
C VAL A 97 -20.06 -9.77 -8.60
N ALA A 98 -20.07 -9.83 -7.27
CA ALA A 98 -19.28 -10.79 -6.54
C ALA A 98 -19.99 -11.37 -5.31
N ILE A 99 -19.68 -12.64 -5.03
CA ILE A 99 -19.98 -13.32 -3.77
C ILE A 99 -18.68 -13.54 -3.02
N VAL A 100 -18.67 -13.26 -1.72
CA VAL A 100 -17.50 -13.46 -0.85
C VAL A 100 -17.84 -14.43 0.28
N LEU A 101 -17.03 -15.47 0.41
CA LEU A 101 -17.18 -16.52 1.42
C LEU A 101 -15.93 -16.59 2.29
N GLY A 102 -16.10 -16.39 3.60
CA GLY A 102 -15.02 -16.48 4.58
C GLY A 102 -14.95 -17.85 5.26
N LEU A 103 -13.75 -18.28 5.62
CA LEU A 103 -13.48 -19.44 6.46
C LEU A 103 -13.13 -19.01 7.89
N ASP A 104 -13.60 -19.77 8.86
CA ASP A 104 -13.25 -19.58 10.27
C ASP A 104 -11.78 -19.92 10.50
N ASP A 105 -11.11 -19.16 11.37
CA ASP A 105 -9.86 -19.60 12.00
C ASP A 105 -9.84 -19.23 13.48
N ALA A 106 -9.16 -20.05 14.30
CA ALA A 106 -9.09 -19.96 15.74
C ALA A 106 -7.96 -19.05 16.27
N ALA A 107 -7.06 -18.55 15.40
CA ALA A 107 -5.92 -17.72 15.81
C ALA A 107 -6.12 -16.24 15.44
N SER A 108 -6.25 -15.38 16.46
CA SER A 108 -6.13 -13.92 16.31
C SER A 108 -4.82 -13.46 16.94
N GLU A 109 -3.85 -13.07 16.12
CA GLU A 109 -2.68 -12.33 16.59
C GLU A 109 -3.05 -10.83 16.66
N SER A 110 -2.71 -10.17 17.76
CA SER A 110 -2.73 -8.71 17.81
C SER A 110 -1.52 -8.20 17.03
N LEU A 111 -1.75 -7.55 15.90
CA LEU A 111 -0.70 -6.77 15.27
C LEU A 111 -0.56 -5.46 16.06
N ALA A 112 0.66 -5.17 16.52
CA ALA A 112 0.98 -3.90 17.16
C ALA A 112 1.68 -3.02 16.12
N PHE A 113 0.92 -2.14 15.47
CA PHE A 113 1.47 -1.08 14.63
C PHE A 113 1.58 0.22 15.42
N GLY A 114 2.51 1.07 15.00
CA GLY A 114 2.77 2.36 15.62
C GLY A 114 1.53 3.26 15.67
N GLY A 115 1.45 4.04 16.73
CA GLY A 115 0.60 5.20 16.83
C GLY A 115 -0.91 4.99 17.10
N TYR A 116 -1.70 4.60 16.10
CA TYR A 116 -3.11 5.06 16.02
C TYR A 116 -4.16 4.16 16.68
N ASP A 117 -5.32 4.73 17.05
CA ASP A 117 -6.48 3.98 17.56
C ASP A 117 -7.04 3.07 16.44
N GLY A 118 -6.50 1.85 16.37
CA GLY A 118 -6.71 0.88 15.29
C GLY A 118 -5.45 0.12 14.89
N ALA A 119 -4.28 0.73 15.03
CA ALA A 119 -2.96 0.11 14.90
C ALA A 119 -2.52 -0.61 16.18
N TYR A 120 -2.96 -0.12 17.34
CA TYR A 120 -2.76 -0.80 18.62
C TYR A 120 -3.96 -1.67 18.99
N GLY A 121 -3.70 -2.96 19.20
CA GLY A 121 -4.55 -3.82 20.04
C GLY A 121 -5.86 -4.33 19.42
N LYS A 122 -6.18 -4.00 18.16
CA LYS A 122 -7.29 -4.69 17.48
C LYS A 122 -6.82 -6.08 17.03
N LYS A 123 -7.28 -7.11 17.75
CA LYS A 123 -7.37 -8.47 17.23
C LYS A 123 -8.42 -8.48 16.12
N ALA A 124 -8.06 -8.07 14.91
CA ALA A 124 -8.88 -8.37 13.75
C ALA A 124 -8.70 -9.86 13.45
N ALA A 125 -9.79 -10.62 13.45
CA ALA A 125 -9.78 -11.97 12.89
C ALA A 125 -9.52 -11.83 11.39
N VAL A 126 -8.25 -11.92 10.97
CA VAL A 126 -7.90 -11.95 9.55
C VAL A 126 -8.26 -13.34 9.03
N ARG A 127 -9.49 -13.47 8.54
CA ARG A 127 -10.02 -14.72 8.01
C ARG A 127 -9.50 -14.97 6.60
N HIS A 128 -9.37 -16.25 6.24
CA HIS A 128 -9.29 -16.62 4.84
C HIS A 128 -10.63 -16.32 4.17
N TYR A 129 -10.60 -15.84 2.93
CA TYR A 129 -11.81 -15.73 2.15
C TYR A 129 -11.57 -15.91 0.67
N TYR A 130 -12.63 -16.32 0.00
CA TYR A 130 -12.70 -16.46 -1.44
C TYR A 130 -13.70 -15.47 -2.00
N GLU A 131 -13.37 -14.89 -3.15
CA GLU A 131 -14.27 -14.02 -3.90
C GLU A 131 -14.55 -14.67 -5.24
N PHE A 132 -15.83 -14.67 -5.64
CA PHE A 132 -16.32 -15.24 -6.88
C PHE A 132 -16.94 -14.11 -7.70
N HIS A 133 -16.24 -13.69 -8.75
CA HIS A 133 -16.57 -12.52 -9.55
C HIS A 133 -17.11 -12.92 -10.91
N CYS A 134 -18.26 -12.38 -11.29
CA CYS A 134 -18.82 -12.50 -12.62
C CYS A 134 -19.00 -11.10 -13.22
N SER A 135 -18.32 -10.82 -14.34
CA SER A 135 -18.54 -9.56 -15.06
C SER A 135 -19.82 -9.63 -15.90
N ARG A 136 -20.38 -8.46 -16.21
CA ARG A 136 -21.43 -8.30 -17.22
C ARG A 136 -21.00 -8.90 -18.56
N ALA A 137 -19.70 -8.84 -18.89
CA ALA A 137 -19.11 -9.45 -20.08
C ALA A 137 -19.11 -11.00 -20.06
N GLY A 138 -19.35 -11.63 -18.90
CA GLY A 138 -19.32 -13.09 -18.72
C GLY A 138 -17.96 -13.64 -18.28
N HIS A 139 -17.01 -12.76 -17.94
CA HIS A 139 -15.71 -13.20 -17.43
C HIS A 139 -15.85 -13.67 -15.98
N LEU A 140 -15.24 -14.81 -15.67
CA LEU A 140 -15.28 -15.45 -14.35
C LEU A 140 -13.91 -15.39 -13.70
N TYR A 141 -13.86 -14.96 -12.44
CA TYR A 141 -12.63 -14.93 -11.66
C TYR A 141 -12.88 -15.42 -10.25
N ARG A 142 -11.91 -16.14 -9.71
CA ARG A 142 -11.88 -16.49 -8.30
C ARG A 142 -10.63 -15.89 -7.68
N ARG A 143 -10.79 -15.33 -6.49
CA ARG A 143 -9.68 -14.78 -5.70
C ARG A 143 -9.63 -15.44 -4.35
N TYR A 144 -8.43 -15.45 -3.78
CA TYR A 144 -8.19 -15.80 -2.40
C TYR A 144 -7.47 -14.63 -1.73
N ASN A 145 -8.11 -14.02 -0.73
CA ASN A 145 -7.64 -12.79 -0.08
C ASN A 145 -7.18 -11.72 -1.09
N GLU A 146 -8.00 -11.39 -2.09
CA GLU A 146 -7.70 -10.41 -3.15
C GLU A 146 -6.62 -10.83 -4.18
N THR A 147 -5.98 -12.01 -4.02
CA THR A 147 -5.05 -12.55 -5.02
C THR A 147 -5.79 -13.43 -6.04
N PRO A 148 -5.65 -13.18 -7.36
CA PRO A 148 -6.25 -14.02 -8.40
C PRO A 148 -5.78 -15.48 -8.33
N LEU A 149 -6.73 -16.41 -8.50
CA LEU A 149 -6.48 -17.84 -8.68
C LEU A 149 -6.61 -18.22 -10.17
N PRO A 150 -5.83 -19.21 -10.66
CA PRO A 150 -5.78 -19.56 -12.08
C PRO A 150 -7.08 -20.17 -12.60
N ILE A 151 -7.85 -20.81 -11.73
CA ILE A 151 -9.09 -21.51 -12.07
C ILE A 151 -10.26 -20.88 -11.29
N PRO A 152 -11.32 -20.41 -11.98
CA PRO A 152 -12.51 -19.86 -11.32
C PRO A 152 -13.18 -20.86 -10.38
N GLY A 153 -13.36 -22.12 -10.79
CA GLY A 153 -13.93 -23.17 -9.93
C GLY A 153 -15.43 -23.02 -9.65
N PHE A 154 -16.14 -22.19 -10.43
CA PHE A 154 -17.59 -22.02 -10.43
C PHE A 154 -18.08 -21.75 -11.85
N THR A 155 -19.39 -21.81 -12.08
CA THR A 155 -19.99 -21.46 -13.38
C THR A 155 -20.93 -20.27 -13.21
N ALA A 156 -21.11 -19.49 -14.27
CA ALA A 156 -22.16 -18.49 -14.30
C ALA A 156 -22.81 -18.39 -15.69
N GLU A 157 -24.08 -18.00 -15.68
CA GLU A 157 -24.83 -17.64 -16.88
C GLU A 157 -25.15 -16.14 -16.82
N VAL A 158 -24.86 -15.42 -17.90
CA VAL A 158 -25.16 -13.98 -18.01
C VAL A 158 -26.19 -13.75 -19.10
N THR A 159 -27.29 -13.09 -18.74
CA THR A 159 -28.32 -12.64 -19.69
C THR A 159 -28.36 -11.13 -19.72
N ARG A 160 -28.46 -10.54 -20.92
CA ARG A 160 -28.44 -9.08 -21.11
C ARG A 160 -29.69 -8.63 -21.84
N ALA A 161 -30.22 -7.47 -21.45
CA ALA A 161 -31.28 -6.76 -22.15
C ALA A 161 -31.00 -5.25 -22.09
N ALA A 162 -31.79 -4.45 -22.82
CA ALA A 162 -31.65 -2.99 -22.77
C ALA A 162 -31.83 -2.49 -21.32
N GLY A 163 -30.81 -1.80 -20.81
CA GLY A 163 -30.78 -1.19 -19.48
C GLY A 163 -30.77 -2.18 -18.30
N ARG A 164 -30.52 -3.47 -18.53
CA ARG A 164 -30.45 -4.47 -17.44
C ARG A 164 -29.66 -5.72 -17.84
N TRP A 165 -29.11 -6.40 -16.84
CA TRP A 165 -28.52 -7.72 -17.01
C TRP A 165 -28.74 -8.57 -15.77
N ALA A 166 -28.62 -9.88 -15.93
CA ALA A 166 -28.63 -10.82 -14.83
C ALA A 166 -27.43 -11.75 -14.90
N ALA A 167 -26.90 -12.10 -13.73
CA ALA A 167 -25.85 -13.10 -13.59
C ALA A 167 -26.26 -14.14 -12.56
N ARG A 168 -26.36 -15.39 -13.01
CA ARG A 168 -26.64 -16.54 -12.16
C ARG A 168 -25.35 -17.32 -11.95
N LEU A 169 -24.82 -17.31 -10.74
CA LEU A 169 -23.61 -18.01 -10.32
C LEU A 169 -24.00 -19.31 -9.61
N VAL A 170 -23.31 -20.41 -9.97
CA VAL A 170 -23.39 -21.70 -9.29
C VAL A 170 -22.02 -21.98 -8.69
N ILE A 171 -21.91 -21.80 -7.36
CA ILE A 171 -20.65 -21.87 -6.62
C ILE A 171 -20.62 -23.16 -5.78
N PRO A 172 -19.78 -24.15 -6.13
CA PRO A 172 -19.55 -25.30 -5.27
C PRO A 172 -18.90 -24.85 -3.95
N LEU A 173 -19.49 -25.17 -2.79
CA LEU A 173 -18.94 -24.74 -1.50
C LEU A 173 -17.53 -25.31 -1.24
N ALA A 174 -17.25 -26.49 -1.77
CA ALA A 174 -15.91 -27.09 -1.76
C ALA A 174 -14.85 -26.24 -2.49
N SER A 175 -15.24 -25.40 -3.46
CA SER A 175 -14.31 -24.49 -4.15
C SER A 175 -13.77 -23.38 -3.23
N ALA A 176 -14.39 -23.17 -2.06
CA ALA A 176 -13.91 -22.30 -1.00
C ALA A 176 -13.41 -23.11 0.22
N GLY A 177 -13.28 -24.44 0.14
CA GLY A 177 -12.89 -25.29 1.27
C GLY A 177 -13.99 -25.44 2.32
N ILE A 178 -15.26 -25.24 1.96
CA ILE A 178 -16.40 -25.32 2.86
C ILE A 178 -17.11 -26.66 2.68
N ASP A 179 -17.20 -27.45 3.76
CA ASP A 179 -18.08 -28.61 3.82
C ASP A 179 -19.52 -28.18 4.14
N ALA A 180 -20.41 -28.33 3.16
CA ALA A 180 -21.81 -27.92 3.26
C ALA A 180 -22.65 -28.81 4.19
N GLN A 181 -22.14 -29.96 4.63
CA GLN A 181 -22.83 -30.86 5.56
C GLN A 181 -22.46 -30.58 7.02
N ALA A 182 -21.25 -30.05 7.27
CA ALA A 182 -20.73 -29.82 8.62
C ALA A 182 -21.07 -28.45 9.20
N LYS A 183 -21.39 -27.44 8.37
CA LYS A 183 -21.58 -26.04 8.81
C LYS A 183 -23.04 -25.57 8.72
N THR A 184 -23.54 -24.96 9.80
CA THR A 184 -24.86 -24.32 9.88
C THR A 184 -24.84 -22.81 9.60
N ALA A 185 -23.66 -22.18 9.67
CA ALA A 185 -23.43 -20.77 9.41
C ALA A 185 -22.11 -20.53 8.66
N LEU A 186 -22.08 -19.54 7.76
CA LEU A 186 -20.93 -19.10 6.97
C LEU A 186 -20.69 -17.60 7.10
N HIS A 187 -19.44 -17.17 6.91
CA HIS A 187 -19.13 -15.75 6.72
C HIS A 187 -19.39 -15.33 5.28
N PHE A 188 -20.24 -14.33 5.11
CA PHE A 188 -20.77 -13.95 3.80
C PHE A 188 -20.75 -12.44 3.57
N ASN A 189 -20.52 -12.05 2.32
CA ASN A 189 -20.79 -10.73 1.78
C ASN A 189 -21.07 -10.82 0.27
N ALA A 190 -21.62 -9.75 -0.30
CA ALA A 190 -21.86 -9.63 -1.73
C ALA A 190 -21.58 -8.21 -2.21
N PHE A 191 -21.09 -8.08 -3.45
CA PHE A 191 -20.70 -6.81 -4.04
C PHE A 191 -21.28 -6.60 -5.43
N ARG A 192 -21.56 -5.33 -5.75
CA ARG A 192 -21.83 -4.80 -7.09
C ARG A 192 -20.74 -3.78 -7.41
N PHE A 193 -20.05 -3.95 -8.53
CA PHE A 193 -19.06 -3.01 -9.03
C PHE A 193 -19.65 -2.23 -10.21
N TYR A 194 -20.06 -0.98 -9.98
CA TYR A 194 -20.70 -0.12 -10.98
C TYR A 194 -19.87 1.13 -11.21
N ARG A 195 -19.45 1.38 -12.45
CA ARG A 195 -18.59 2.51 -12.87
C ARG A 195 -17.33 2.65 -12.02
N MET A 196 -16.68 1.51 -11.80
CA MET A 196 -15.51 1.33 -10.94
C MET A 196 -15.69 1.76 -9.48
N ASN A 197 -16.94 1.89 -9.00
CA ASN A 197 -17.26 2.04 -7.59
C ASN A 197 -17.74 0.69 -7.04
N MET A 198 -17.31 0.38 -5.82
CA MET A 198 -17.70 -0.84 -5.13
C MET A 198 -18.87 -0.54 -4.18
N TYR A 199 -19.97 -1.26 -4.37
CA TYR A 199 -21.14 -1.24 -3.50
C TYR A 199 -21.29 -2.62 -2.87
N GLY A 200 -21.36 -2.69 -1.55
CA GLY A 200 -21.51 -3.95 -0.83
C GLY A 200 -22.85 -4.04 -0.14
N TRP A 201 -23.33 -5.27 0.04
CA TRP A 201 -24.47 -5.55 0.90
C TRP A 201 -24.13 -5.22 2.38
N HIS A 202 -22.90 -5.49 2.80
CA HIS A 202 -22.38 -5.01 4.08
C HIS A 202 -20.99 -4.37 3.90
N LEU A 203 -20.92 -3.04 3.83
CA LEU A 203 -19.66 -2.34 3.53
C LEU A 203 -19.39 -1.10 4.42
N PRO A 204 -19.19 -1.29 5.74
CA PRO A 204 -18.85 -0.18 6.63
C PRO A 204 -17.46 0.39 6.35
N ALA A 205 -16.46 -0.47 6.12
CA ALA A 205 -15.10 -0.11 5.73
C ALA A 205 -14.42 -1.31 5.06
N PHE A 206 -13.55 -1.07 4.08
CA PHE A 206 -12.72 -2.08 3.42
C PHE A 206 -11.58 -1.39 2.64
N GLY A 207 -10.43 -2.04 2.51
CA GLY A 207 -9.23 -1.48 1.87
C GLY A 207 -8.28 -0.78 2.85
N GLY A 208 -7.08 -0.42 2.39
CA GLY A 208 -6.06 0.18 3.26
C GLY A 208 -5.62 -0.79 4.35
N TYR A 209 -5.94 -0.48 5.61
CA TYR A 209 -5.73 -1.37 6.78
C TYR A 209 -7.03 -2.08 7.24
N ALA A 210 -8.17 -1.83 6.60
CA ALA A 210 -9.45 -2.45 6.96
C ALA A 210 -9.59 -3.84 6.31
N ALA A 211 -9.93 -4.84 7.12
CA ALA A 211 -10.21 -6.21 6.68
C ALA A 211 -11.58 -6.33 5.99
N MET A 212 -11.79 -7.43 5.26
CA MET A 212 -13.07 -7.74 4.61
C MET A 212 -14.21 -7.85 5.64
N PRO A 213 -15.26 -7.03 5.54
CA PRO A 213 -16.42 -7.12 6.43
C PRO A 213 -17.29 -8.34 6.08
N PHE A 214 -17.77 -9.06 7.09
CA PHE A 214 -18.62 -10.24 6.94
C PHE A 214 -19.84 -10.18 7.85
N ARG A 215 -20.94 -10.80 7.40
CA ARG A 215 -22.12 -11.14 8.21
C ARG A 215 -22.40 -12.64 8.11
N PRO A 216 -23.17 -13.22 9.06
CA PRO A 216 -23.47 -14.63 9.01
C PRO A 216 -24.53 -14.96 7.94
N LEU A 217 -24.31 -16.09 7.27
CA LEU A 217 -25.20 -16.74 6.33
C LEU A 217 -25.58 -18.12 6.88
N HIS A 218 -26.85 -18.33 7.18
CA HIS A 218 -27.37 -19.56 7.77
C HIS A 218 -28.08 -20.43 6.74
N PHE A 219 -27.92 -21.74 6.88
CA PHE A 219 -28.70 -22.71 6.12
C PHE A 219 -29.90 -23.18 6.96
N LEU A 220 -31.11 -22.88 6.49
CA LEU A 220 -32.37 -23.28 7.07
C LEU A 220 -32.83 -24.63 6.52
N SER A 221 -33.66 -25.34 7.27
CA SER A 221 -34.38 -26.49 6.74
C SER A 221 -35.55 -26.05 5.84
N PRO A 222 -36.05 -26.89 4.91
CA PRO A 222 -37.25 -26.58 4.12
C PRO A 222 -38.49 -26.26 4.97
N ALA A 223 -38.58 -26.79 6.20
CA ALA A 223 -39.67 -26.52 7.14
C ALA A 223 -39.61 -25.11 7.75
N GLU A 224 -38.48 -24.41 7.60
CA GLU A 224 -38.25 -23.08 8.13
C GLU A 224 -38.31 -22.02 7.03
N ALA A 225 -38.94 -22.34 5.90
CA ALA A 225 -38.96 -21.49 4.73
C ALA A 225 -39.50 -20.07 4.99
N ASP A 226 -40.49 -19.96 5.86
CA ASP A 226 -41.08 -18.66 6.22
C ASP A 226 -40.12 -17.76 7.03
N LYS A 227 -38.96 -18.27 7.45
CA LYS A 227 -37.90 -17.51 8.16
C LYS A 227 -36.80 -16.99 7.23
N ALA A 228 -36.87 -17.22 5.92
CA ALA A 228 -35.86 -16.71 4.99
C ALA A 228 -35.83 -15.18 4.93
N THR A 229 -34.64 -14.63 4.74
CA THR A 229 -34.42 -13.19 4.73
C THR A 229 -35.11 -12.55 3.52
N GLN A 230 -36.08 -11.68 3.80
CA GLN A 230 -36.64 -10.73 2.83
C GLN A 230 -36.35 -9.31 3.34
N GLU A 231 -35.42 -8.61 2.71
CA GLU A 231 -35.09 -7.24 3.13
C GLU A 231 -36.21 -6.25 2.79
N THR A 232 -36.57 -5.42 3.77
CA THR A 232 -37.36 -4.20 3.57
C THR A 232 -36.44 -3.07 3.11
N LEU A 233 -36.88 -2.29 2.11
CA LEU A 233 -36.13 -1.12 1.64
C LEU A 233 -35.94 -0.13 2.79
N PHE A 234 -34.69 0.27 3.05
CA PHE A 234 -34.41 1.41 3.92
C PHE A 234 -34.93 2.67 3.25
N GLN A 235 -35.73 3.46 3.97
CA GLN A 235 -35.86 4.87 3.64
C GLN A 235 -34.57 5.56 4.09
N VAL A 236 -33.76 5.99 3.12
CA VAL A 236 -32.67 6.93 3.39
C VAL A 236 -33.34 8.20 3.91
N GLU A 237 -33.09 8.56 5.17
CA GLU A 237 -33.48 9.88 5.65
C GLU A 237 -32.72 10.92 4.81
N THR A 238 -33.48 11.74 4.08
CA THR A 238 -32.92 12.92 3.41
C THR A 238 -32.11 13.70 4.45
N PRO A 239 -30.84 14.04 4.18
CA PRO A 239 -30.04 14.83 5.12
C PRO A 239 -30.85 16.07 5.49
N LYS A 240 -31.17 16.23 6.79
CA LYS A 240 -31.76 17.49 7.25
C LYS A 240 -30.81 18.60 6.87
N GLU A 241 -31.33 19.70 6.31
CA GLU A 241 -30.53 20.90 6.08
C GLU A 241 -29.73 21.23 7.33
N SER A 242 -28.41 21.30 7.17
CA SER A 242 -27.53 21.61 8.28
C SER A 242 -27.85 23.02 8.79
N VAL A 243 -28.12 23.15 10.09
CA VAL A 243 -28.25 24.44 10.75
C VAL A 243 -26.97 25.25 10.47
N PRO A 244 -27.08 26.52 10.03
CA PRO A 244 -25.92 27.37 9.80
C PRO A 244 -25.04 27.46 11.05
N GLU A 245 -23.74 27.18 10.89
CA GLU A 245 -22.77 27.19 11.99
C GLU A 245 -21.45 27.81 11.56
N ALA A 246 -20.83 28.60 12.45
CA ALA A 246 -19.45 29.05 12.29
C ALA A 246 -18.48 27.99 12.84
N LYS A 247 -17.95 27.16 11.94
CA LYS A 247 -16.98 26.10 12.25
C LYS A 247 -15.55 26.63 12.29
N TYR A 248 -14.72 25.99 13.11
CA TYR A 248 -13.31 26.35 13.29
C TYR A 248 -13.11 27.84 13.59
N PHE A 249 -14.06 28.46 14.30
CA PHE A 249 -14.00 29.88 14.62
C PHE A 249 -13.04 30.11 15.78
N HIS A 250 -11.85 30.61 15.47
CA HIS A 250 -10.78 30.83 16.44
C HIS A 250 -10.05 32.15 16.19
N TYR A 251 -9.26 32.56 17.17
CA TYR A 251 -8.15 33.49 16.96
C TYR A 251 -6.92 32.72 16.52
N TYR A 252 -6.28 33.19 15.45
CA TYR A 252 -5.11 32.61 14.80
C TYR A 252 -3.91 33.52 15.13
N PRO A 253 -3.12 33.17 16.16
CA PRO A 253 -2.22 34.13 16.80
C PRO A 253 -0.97 34.48 15.98
N LEU A 254 -0.46 33.60 15.12
CA LEU A 254 0.67 33.93 14.24
C LEU A 254 0.24 34.88 13.12
N LYS A 255 -0.95 34.66 12.56
CA LYS A 255 -1.56 35.57 11.57
C LYS A 255 -2.19 36.83 12.20
N GLN A 256 -2.44 36.79 13.50
CA GLN A 256 -3.11 37.85 14.27
C GLN A 256 -4.50 38.19 13.75
N VAL A 257 -5.31 37.17 13.50
CA VAL A 257 -6.66 37.33 12.91
C VAL A 257 -7.69 36.47 13.64
N PHE A 258 -8.94 36.91 13.63
CA PHE A 258 -10.07 36.01 13.85
C PHE A 258 -10.54 35.46 12.51
N ALA A 259 -10.65 34.15 12.38
CA ALA A 259 -11.19 33.53 11.17
C ALA A 259 -12.24 32.46 11.48
N ALA A 260 -13.23 32.33 10.60
CA ALA A 260 -14.30 31.35 10.72
C ALA A 260 -14.64 30.76 9.36
N ARG A 261 -14.95 29.46 9.37
CA ARG A 261 -15.57 28.76 8.24
C ARG A 261 -17.08 28.73 8.45
N ILE A 262 -17.84 29.22 7.50
CA ILE A 262 -19.30 29.27 7.55
C ILE A 262 -19.84 28.32 6.49
N ALA A 263 -20.70 27.39 6.91
CA ALA A 263 -21.36 26.42 6.04
C ALA A 263 -22.79 26.15 6.55
N GLY A 264 -23.66 25.69 5.64
CA GLY A 264 -25.08 25.50 5.92
C GLY A 264 -25.84 26.83 5.85
N GLY A 265 -26.86 26.91 5.00
CA GLY A 265 -27.65 28.13 4.77
C GLY A 265 -27.14 29.02 3.63
N SER A 266 -27.75 30.20 3.52
CA SER A 266 -27.39 31.26 2.57
C SER A 266 -27.79 32.61 3.16
N GLY A 267 -27.10 33.70 2.83
CA GLY A 267 -27.39 35.01 3.42
C GLY A 267 -26.17 35.93 3.49
N LEU A 268 -26.29 37.05 4.19
CA LEU A 268 -25.18 37.95 4.48
C LEU A 268 -24.50 37.52 5.79
N ALA A 269 -23.26 37.01 5.68
CA ALA A 269 -22.43 36.68 6.82
C ALA A 269 -21.58 37.88 7.23
N GLU A 270 -21.42 38.10 8.54
CA GLU A 270 -20.56 39.13 9.12
C GLU A 270 -19.69 38.52 10.22
N LEU A 271 -18.38 38.72 10.18
CA LEU A 271 -17.48 38.46 11.30
C LEU A 271 -17.11 39.80 11.92
N ARG A 272 -17.37 39.98 13.22
CA ARG A 272 -17.12 41.22 13.97
C ARG A 272 -16.25 40.96 15.19
N VAL A 273 -15.19 41.75 15.36
CA VAL A 273 -14.40 41.81 16.58
C VAL A 273 -14.99 42.88 17.51
N GLU A 274 -15.18 42.56 18.79
CA GLU A 274 -15.71 43.53 19.77
C GLU A 274 -14.80 44.76 19.86
N GLY A 275 -15.38 45.95 19.63
CA GLY A 275 -14.64 47.22 19.61
C GLY A 275 -13.64 47.37 18.45
N GLY A 276 -13.69 46.48 17.45
CA GLY A 276 -12.72 46.40 16.36
C GLY A 276 -13.35 46.42 14.97
N GLN A 277 -12.65 45.79 14.02
CA GLN A 277 -13.07 45.68 12.63
C GLN A 277 -14.17 44.63 12.45
N ALA A 278 -14.89 44.73 11.32
CA ALA A 278 -15.81 43.73 10.86
C ALA A 278 -15.60 43.47 9.36
N LYS A 279 -15.91 42.25 8.93
CA LYS A 279 -15.90 41.86 7.51
C LYS A 279 -17.19 41.16 7.17
N THR A 280 -17.80 41.56 6.06
CA THR A 280 -19.03 40.97 5.54
C THR A 280 -18.76 40.26 4.21
N ALA A 281 -19.44 39.15 3.98
CA ALA A 281 -19.52 38.52 2.67
C ALA A 281 -20.81 37.71 2.54
N ARG A 282 -21.26 37.48 1.31
CA ARG A 282 -22.47 36.71 1.04
C ARG A 282 -22.16 35.22 0.98
N LEU A 283 -22.87 34.41 1.77
CA LEU A 283 -22.87 32.96 1.69
C LEU A 283 -23.93 32.52 0.67
N LEU A 284 -23.51 31.72 -0.31
CA LEU A 284 -24.41 31.11 -1.28
C LEU A 284 -24.85 29.72 -0.79
N SER A 285 -26.09 29.34 -1.13
CA SER A 285 -26.64 28.03 -0.72
C SER A 285 -25.79 26.88 -1.25
N GLY A 286 -25.38 25.96 -0.37
CA GLY A 286 -24.52 24.82 -0.72
C GLY A 286 -23.03 25.15 -0.82
N HIS A 287 -22.61 26.40 -0.59
CA HIS A 287 -21.21 26.81 -0.61
C HIS A 287 -20.63 26.95 0.81
N ILE A 288 -19.31 27.09 0.86
CA ILE A 288 -18.55 27.41 2.07
C ILE A 288 -17.96 28.81 1.94
N LEU A 289 -17.99 29.57 3.03
CA LEU A 289 -17.40 30.90 3.10
C LEU A 289 -16.39 30.97 4.26
N ASN A 290 -15.17 31.39 3.98
CA ASN A 290 -14.21 31.75 5.02
C ASN A 290 -14.20 33.27 5.20
N LEU A 291 -14.41 33.72 6.44
CA LEU A 291 -14.23 35.12 6.84
C LEU A 291 -13.01 35.23 7.74
N GLU A 292 -12.26 36.31 7.56
CA GLU A 292 -11.07 36.64 8.34
C GLU A 292 -11.05 38.15 8.64
N VAL A 293 -10.82 38.52 9.90
CA VAL A 293 -10.68 39.91 10.34
C VAL A 293 -9.36 40.08 11.12
N PRO A 294 -8.48 41.00 10.69
CA PRO A 294 -7.28 41.35 11.44
C PRO A 294 -7.58 41.84 12.86
N CYS A 295 -6.86 41.30 13.83
CA CYS A 295 -6.95 41.67 15.24
C CYS A 295 -5.57 41.52 15.90
N PRO A 296 -4.65 42.49 15.73
CA PRO A 296 -3.33 42.42 16.34
C PRO A 296 -3.42 42.49 17.87
N LEU A 297 -3.06 41.39 18.55
CA LEU A 297 -3.01 41.31 20.01
C LEU A 297 -1.57 41.17 20.52
N ALA A 298 -1.19 42.01 21.47
CA ALA A 298 0.04 41.83 22.23
C ALA A 298 -0.02 40.52 23.05
N PRO A 299 1.13 39.90 23.40
CA PRO A 299 1.15 38.71 24.24
C PRO A 299 0.36 38.90 25.54
N GLY A 300 -0.60 38.02 25.80
CA GLY A 300 -1.50 38.08 26.97
C GLY A 300 -2.75 38.95 26.79
N ALA A 301 -2.80 39.84 25.79
CA ALA A 301 -3.99 40.63 25.50
C ALA A 301 -5.11 39.74 24.95
N LYS A 302 -6.35 40.01 25.33
CA LYS A 302 -7.54 39.24 24.93
C LYS A 302 -8.46 40.06 24.06
N ALA A 303 -9.15 39.39 23.14
CA ALA A 303 -10.25 39.95 22.37
C ALA A 303 -11.33 38.89 22.15
N LYS A 304 -12.51 39.34 21.74
CA LYS A 304 -13.66 38.49 21.46
C LYS A 304 -14.26 38.88 20.12
N ALA A 305 -14.74 37.89 19.38
CA ALA A 305 -15.37 38.06 18.10
C ALA A 305 -16.64 37.24 17.97
N GLN A 306 -17.55 37.68 17.11
CA GLN A 306 -18.82 37.03 16.81
C GLN A 306 -19.02 36.90 15.30
N VAL A 307 -19.63 35.80 14.88
CA VAL A 307 -20.08 35.60 13.50
C VAL A 307 -21.59 35.67 13.46
N PHE A 308 -22.12 36.45 12.54
CA PHE A 308 -23.53 36.64 12.27
C PHE A 308 -23.88 36.08 10.89
N LEU A 309 -25.08 35.54 10.73
CA LEU A 309 -25.72 35.27 9.45
C LEU A 309 -27.10 35.94 9.47
N ASP A 310 -27.34 36.88 8.55
CA ASP A 310 -28.55 37.70 8.48
C ASP A 310 -28.94 38.33 9.84
N GLY A 311 -27.93 38.77 10.60
CA GLY A 311 -28.08 39.40 11.91
C GLY A 311 -28.21 38.43 13.09
N GLN A 312 -28.33 37.12 12.86
CA GLN A 312 -28.34 36.11 13.93
C GLN A 312 -26.92 35.65 14.25
N VAL A 313 -26.53 35.62 15.53
CA VAL A 313 -25.24 35.08 15.96
C VAL A 313 -25.23 33.56 15.74
N ILE A 314 -24.27 33.09 14.95
CA ILE A 314 -24.04 31.66 14.66
C ILE A 314 -22.70 31.15 15.22
N GLY A 315 -21.91 32.02 15.88
CA GLY A 315 -20.69 31.63 16.57
C GLY A 315 -20.08 32.78 17.39
N THR A 316 -19.34 32.43 18.43
CA THR A 316 -18.57 33.36 19.27
C THR A 316 -17.22 32.72 19.61
N ALA A 317 -16.14 33.49 19.53
CA ALA A 317 -14.80 33.04 19.87
C ALA A 317 -14.06 34.09 20.69
N GLU A 318 -13.25 33.62 21.63
CA GLU A 318 -12.27 34.44 22.36
C GLU A 318 -10.87 34.11 21.89
N GLY A 319 -10.00 35.12 21.87
CA GLY A 319 -8.62 35.03 21.43
C GLY A 319 -7.69 35.67 22.44
N GLN A 320 -6.48 35.14 22.54
CA GLN A 320 -5.40 35.74 23.32
C GLN A 320 -4.14 35.82 22.48
N GLY A 321 -3.48 36.97 22.47
CA GLY A 321 -2.18 37.14 21.82
C GLY A 321 -1.11 36.28 22.48
N CYS A 322 -0.18 35.75 21.70
CA CYS A 322 1.01 35.05 22.20
C CYS A 322 2.29 35.67 21.62
N ALA A 323 3.43 35.34 22.22
CA ALA A 323 4.71 35.72 21.63
C ALA A 323 4.91 34.96 20.30
N LYS A 324 5.37 35.67 19.27
CA LYS A 324 5.70 35.05 17.98
C LYS A 324 6.99 34.23 18.14
N PRO A 325 6.96 32.91 17.88
CA PRO A 325 8.15 32.08 17.97
C PRO A 325 9.13 32.42 16.84
N SER A 326 10.42 32.16 17.05
CA SER A 326 11.49 32.51 16.11
C SER A 326 11.41 31.78 14.77
N TRP A 327 10.75 30.62 14.72
CA TRP A 327 10.56 29.82 13.51
C TRP A 327 9.38 30.31 12.64
N ALA A 328 8.49 31.16 13.16
CA ALA A 328 7.32 31.60 12.39
C ALA A 328 7.73 32.48 11.20
N ASP A 329 7.15 32.23 10.02
CA ASP A 329 7.53 32.84 8.74
C ASP A 329 9.00 32.59 8.37
N THR A 330 9.54 31.42 8.73
CA THR A 330 10.93 31.06 8.41
C THR A 330 11.23 31.24 6.92
N LYS A 331 12.46 31.66 6.63
CA LYS A 331 12.97 31.79 5.26
C LYS A 331 13.68 30.53 4.77
N ALA A 332 13.79 29.49 5.61
CA ALA A 332 14.46 28.25 5.28
C ALA A 332 13.99 27.69 3.92
N GLY A 333 14.95 27.51 3.01
CA GLY A 333 14.76 26.97 1.66
C GLY A 333 13.86 27.79 0.73
N LYS A 334 13.44 29.02 1.09
CA LYS A 334 12.46 29.81 0.33
C LYS A 334 12.91 30.12 -1.11
N GLU A 335 14.22 30.23 -1.33
CA GLU A 335 14.82 30.42 -2.64
C GLU A 335 14.56 29.26 -3.61
N TYR A 336 14.28 28.05 -3.11
CA TYR A 336 14.03 26.86 -3.93
C TYR A 336 12.58 26.69 -4.40
N VAL A 337 11.68 27.60 -4.02
CA VAL A 337 10.29 27.55 -4.50
C VAL A 337 10.25 27.85 -6.00
N ASP A 338 10.82 28.99 -6.40
CA ASP A 338 10.87 29.45 -7.79
C ASP A 338 12.28 29.94 -8.22
N GLY A 339 13.16 30.28 -7.27
CA GLY A 339 14.43 30.97 -7.55
C GLY A 339 15.65 30.08 -7.76
N ARG A 340 15.59 28.79 -7.41
CA ARG A 340 16.66 27.80 -7.57
C ARG A 340 16.09 26.42 -7.80
N VAL A 341 16.85 25.59 -8.53
CA VAL A 341 16.49 24.21 -8.82
C VAL A 341 17.38 23.26 -8.00
N PRO A 342 16.81 22.39 -7.15
CA PRO A 342 17.59 21.45 -6.36
C PRO A 342 17.98 20.20 -7.17
N TYR A 343 19.08 19.55 -6.78
CA TYR A 343 19.46 18.23 -7.33
C TYR A 343 18.30 17.20 -7.18
N PRO A 344 18.09 16.32 -8.18
CA PRO A 344 18.86 16.15 -9.42
C PRO A 344 18.38 17.03 -10.58
N PHE A 345 17.35 17.85 -10.35
CA PHE A 345 16.70 18.59 -11.41
C PHE A 345 17.63 19.67 -11.97
N VAL A 346 17.30 20.12 -13.18
CA VAL A 346 18.03 21.17 -13.88
C VAL A 346 17.06 22.27 -14.29
N PRO A 347 17.53 23.53 -14.41
CA PRO A 347 16.71 24.61 -14.94
C PRO A 347 16.05 24.23 -16.27
N PRO A 348 14.75 24.54 -16.45
CA PRO A 348 14.06 24.28 -17.71
C PRO A 348 14.73 25.00 -18.88
N ILE A 349 14.91 24.31 -20.02
CA ILE A 349 15.49 24.89 -21.23
C ILE A 349 14.38 25.08 -22.26
N LEU A 350 14.06 26.34 -22.57
CA LEU A 350 13.08 26.69 -23.59
C LEU A 350 13.78 26.90 -24.95
N ASP A 351 13.38 26.11 -25.94
CA ASP A 351 13.79 26.21 -27.34
C ASP A 351 12.55 26.45 -28.21
N GLY A 352 12.33 27.72 -28.57
CA GLY A 352 11.09 28.16 -29.20
C GLY A 352 9.87 27.92 -28.30
N LYS A 353 9.01 26.99 -28.70
CA LYS A 353 7.82 26.56 -27.93
C LYS A 353 7.95 25.14 -27.36
N LYS A 354 9.18 24.60 -27.34
CA LYS A 354 9.50 23.30 -26.74
C LYS A 354 10.30 23.51 -25.46
N LEU A 355 9.82 22.94 -24.36
CA LEU A 355 10.46 23.01 -23.06
C LEU A 355 11.10 21.66 -22.75
N LYS A 356 12.43 21.65 -22.57
CA LYS A 356 13.21 20.47 -22.20
C LYS A 356 13.56 20.52 -20.72
N LEU A 357 13.38 19.39 -20.05
CA LEU A 357 13.66 19.19 -18.63
C LEU A 357 14.61 17.97 -18.47
N LEU A 358 14.90 17.56 -17.23
CA LEU A 358 15.84 16.47 -16.95
C LEU A 358 15.46 15.15 -17.68
N ALA A 359 14.20 14.72 -17.56
CA ALA A 359 13.72 13.45 -18.12
C ALA A 359 12.50 13.59 -19.04
N THR A 360 11.89 14.79 -19.05
CA THR A 360 10.62 15.06 -19.74
C THR A 360 10.75 16.25 -20.68
N GLU A 361 9.83 16.30 -21.65
CA GLU A 361 9.70 17.42 -22.58
C GLU A 361 8.24 17.82 -22.72
N TRP A 362 7.99 19.12 -22.88
CA TRP A 362 6.67 19.68 -23.21
C TRP A 362 6.74 20.45 -24.52
N GLU A 363 5.69 20.36 -25.32
CA GLU A 363 5.55 21.09 -26.59
C GLU A 363 4.30 21.96 -26.55
N PHE A 364 4.41 23.18 -27.05
CA PHE A 364 3.33 24.14 -27.20
C PHE A 364 3.28 24.67 -28.64
N ALA A 365 2.10 25.14 -29.06
CA ALA A 365 1.91 25.77 -30.37
C ALA A 365 1.15 27.09 -30.19
N ASP A 366 -0.07 27.19 -30.71
CA ASP A 366 -0.79 28.45 -30.82
C ASP A 366 -1.54 28.86 -29.57
N SER A 367 -1.61 28.00 -28.54
CA SER A 367 -2.25 28.29 -27.26
C SER A 367 -1.33 27.96 -26.09
N ALA A 368 -1.71 28.40 -24.88
CA ALA A 368 -1.02 28.04 -23.64
C ALA A 368 -1.33 26.59 -23.19
N LEU A 369 -2.04 25.80 -23.98
CA LEU A 369 -2.22 24.37 -23.74
C LEU A 369 -1.10 23.55 -24.41
N PRO A 370 -0.61 22.50 -23.74
CA PRO A 370 0.32 21.58 -24.37
C PRO A 370 -0.23 20.92 -25.64
N THR A 371 0.61 20.89 -26.68
CA THR A 371 0.41 20.09 -27.90
C THR A 371 1.08 18.72 -27.84
N GLY A 372 1.96 18.53 -26.86
CA GLY A 372 2.73 17.32 -26.70
C GLY A 372 3.44 17.23 -25.37
N ALA A 373 3.70 15.98 -24.96
CA ALA A 373 4.57 15.66 -23.85
C ALA A 373 5.33 14.37 -24.15
N ALA A 374 6.55 14.25 -23.65
CA ALA A 374 7.37 13.05 -23.78
C ALA A 374 8.16 12.79 -22.49
N ALA A 375 8.50 11.52 -22.25
CA ALA A 375 9.43 11.10 -21.20
C ALA A 375 10.33 9.99 -21.75
N LYS A 376 11.63 10.01 -21.40
CA LYS A 376 12.64 9.05 -21.91
C LYS A 376 12.62 8.90 -23.45
N GLY A 377 12.39 10.00 -24.18
CA GLY A 377 12.31 10.01 -25.65
C GLY A 377 11.03 9.40 -26.26
N GLY A 378 10.12 8.86 -25.44
CA GLY A 378 8.83 8.33 -25.88
C GLY A 378 7.69 9.34 -25.73
N ARG A 379 6.81 9.43 -26.73
CA ARG A 379 5.62 10.30 -26.70
C ARG A 379 4.62 9.82 -25.64
N ILE A 380 4.04 10.75 -24.89
CA ILE A 380 2.95 10.54 -23.92
C ILE A 380 1.66 11.20 -24.40
N ILE A 381 1.67 12.50 -24.64
CA ILE A 381 0.53 13.23 -25.22
C ILE A 381 0.73 13.32 -26.72
N SER A 382 -0.16 12.73 -27.51
CA SER A 382 0.04 12.52 -28.96
C SER A 382 -0.48 13.66 -29.84
N ALA A 383 -1.41 14.46 -29.32
CA ALA A 383 -2.04 15.58 -30.03
C ALA A 383 -2.45 16.67 -29.01
N PRO A 384 -2.85 17.87 -29.47
CA PRO A 384 -3.23 18.95 -28.58
C PRO A 384 -4.31 18.61 -27.56
N ILE A 385 -4.07 19.00 -26.31
CA ILE A 385 -5.08 19.01 -25.26
C ILE A 385 -6.17 19.99 -25.67
N ARG A 386 -7.43 19.61 -25.46
CA ARG A 386 -8.60 20.44 -25.77
C ARG A 386 -9.38 20.75 -24.51
N ILE A 387 -9.84 21.99 -24.39
CA ILE A 387 -10.88 22.40 -23.45
C ILE A 387 -12.09 22.75 -24.30
N GLU A 388 -13.15 21.96 -24.18
CA GLU A 388 -14.38 22.08 -24.95
C GLU A 388 -15.46 22.62 -23.99
N ALA A 389 -15.83 23.89 -24.17
CA ALA A 389 -16.86 24.56 -23.39
C ALA A 389 -17.98 25.01 -24.33
N MET A 390 -19.22 24.62 -24.02
CA MET A 390 -20.40 24.92 -24.85
C MET A 390 -21.28 25.94 -24.14
N ASP A 391 -21.56 27.07 -24.81
CA ASP A 391 -22.42 28.16 -24.36
C ASP A 391 -23.49 28.40 -25.43
N ASP A 392 -24.76 28.17 -25.08
CA ASP A 392 -25.91 28.27 -25.99
C ASP A 392 -25.70 27.52 -27.33
N GLY A 393 -25.23 26.27 -27.24
CA GLY A 393 -24.94 25.41 -28.39
C GLY A 393 -23.70 25.79 -29.21
N HIS A 394 -22.93 26.81 -28.80
CA HIS A 394 -21.71 27.25 -29.48
C HIS A 394 -20.46 26.92 -28.67
N MET A 395 -19.42 26.43 -29.35
CA MET A 395 -18.13 26.15 -28.71
C MET A 395 -17.36 27.46 -28.48
N LEU A 396 -16.92 27.70 -27.24
CA LEU A 396 -16.14 28.88 -26.88
C LEU A 396 -14.71 28.80 -27.44
N PRO A 397 -14.15 29.91 -27.96
CA PRO A 397 -12.80 29.93 -28.48
C PRO A 397 -11.75 29.93 -27.36
N ILE A 398 -10.62 29.25 -27.60
CA ILE A 398 -9.41 29.34 -26.78
C ILE A 398 -8.54 30.49 -27.30
N HIS A 399 -8.12 31.38 -26.39
CA HIS A 399 -7.24 32.49 -26.76
C HIS A 399 -5.82 32.02 -27.11
N PRO A 400 -5.17 32.66 -28.09
CA PRO A 400 -3.84 32.28 -28.52
C PRO A 400 -2.78 32.55 -27.44
N LEU A 401 -1.66 31.85 -27.50
CA LEU A 401 -0.48 32.07 -26.66
C LEU A 401 0.11 33.46 -26.96
N GLU A 402 0.19 34.31 -25.95
CA GLU A 402 0.75 35.66 -26.07
C GLU A 402 2.09 35.82 -25.36
N LYS A 403 2.26 35.21 -24.19
CA LYS A 403 3.43 35.45 -23.33
C LYS A 403 4.04 34.14 -22.84
N LEU A 404 5.36 34.12 -22.82
CA LEU A 404 6.19 33.13 -22.13
C LEU A 404 7.00 33.88 -21.07
N ILE A 405 6.83 33.50 -19.81
CA ILE A 405 7.36 34.24 -18.66
C ILE A 405 8.22 33.27 -17.85
N PRO A 406 9.55 33.44 -17.85
CA PRO A 406 10.39 32.74 -16.89
C PRO A 406 10.01 33.12 -15.46
N VAL A 407 9.83 32.13 -14.60
CA VAL A 407 9.49 32.30 -13.18
C VAL A 407 10.70 31.83 -12.38
N GLY A 408 11.58 32.79 -12.08
CA GLY A 408 12.91 32.50 -11.55
C GLY A 408 13.70 31.55 -12.45
N ASP A 409 14.46 30.64 -11.85
CA ASP A 409 15.27 29.63 -12.56
C ASP A 409 14.55 28.27 -12.64
N GLY A 410 13.43 28.11 -11.94
CA GLY A 410 12.78 26.83 -11.73
C GLY A 410 11.58 26.52 -12.61
N ALA A 411 10.98 27.52 -13.26
CA ALA A 411 9.74 27.31 -13.99
C ALA A 411 9.54 28.28 -15.16
N ILE A 412 8.65 27.92 -16.07
CA ILE A 412 8.18 28.77 -17.18
C ILE A 412 6.66 28.82 -17.16
N GLU A 413 6.10 30.03 -17.26
CA GLU A 413 4.66 30.25 -17.40
C GLU A 413 4.29 30.65 -18.84
N PHE A 414 3.31 29.96 -19.40
CA PHE A 414 2.70 30.22 -20.71
C PHE A 414 1.34 30.88 -20.47
N ARG A 415 1.09 32.06 -21.04
CA ARG A 415 -0.18 32.79 -20.90
C ARG A 415 -0.84 33.04 -22.24
N SER A 416 -2.13 32.72 -22.33
CA SER A 416 -2.96 33.14 -23.45
C SER A 416 -3.25 34.64 -23.41
N GLY A 417 -3.82 35.15 -24.51
CA GLY A 417 -4.50 36.44 -24.53
C GLY A 417 -5.73 36.51 -23.65
N GLU A 418 -6.27 37.72 -23.55
CA GLU A 418 -7.38 38.09 -22.68
C GLU A 418 -8.63 38.45 -23.50
N GLY A 419 -9.81 38.14 -22.96
CA GLY A 419 -11.08 38.49 -23.59
C GLY A 419 -12.19 37.45 -23.36
N ARG A 420 -13.39 37.69 -23.89
CA ARG A 420 -14.49 36.72 -23.79
C ARG A 420 -14.11 35.40 -24.46
N GLY A 421 -14.26 34.30 -23.74
CA GLY A 421 -13.83 32.96 -24.18
C GLY A 421 -13.04 32.23 -23.10
N ILE A 422 -12.13 31.35 -23.51
CA ILE A 422 -11.30 30.54 -22.62
C ILE A 422 -9.89 31.13 -22.55
N GLU A 423 -9.54 31.66 -21.37
CA GLU A 423 -8.18 32.12 -21.06
C GLU A 423 -7.42 31.04 -20.29
N ILE A 424 -6.13 30.88 -20.56
CA ILE A 424 -5.32 29.77 -20.07
C ILE A 424 -3.95 30.27 -19.59
N ARG A 425 -3.54 29.77 -18.42
CA ARG A 425 -2.19 29.89 -17.87
C ARG A 425 -1.66 28.50 -17.57
N THR A 426 -0.51 28.17 -18.12
CA THR A 426 0.19 26.90 -17.84
C THR A 426 1.54 27.20 -17.23
N HIS A 427 1.73 26.78 -15.99
CA HIS A 427 3.00 26.90 -15.26
C HIS A 427 3.68 25.53 -15.25
N VAL A 428 4.83 25.41 -15.92
CA VAL A 428 5.62 24.17 -15.95
C VAL A 428 6.84 24.30 -15.05
N ASP A 429 6.89 23.43 -14.04
CA ASP A 429 7.92 23.38 -12.99
C ASP A 429 9.14 22.53 -13.43
N PHE A 430 10.26 22.62 -12.71
CA PHE A 430 11.53 21.98 -13.08
C PHE A 430 11.50 20.44 -13.12
N ASP A 431 10.56 19.82 -12.40
CA ASP A 431 10.33 18.37 -12.42
C ASP A 431 9.35 17.93 -13.51
N GLY A 432 8.82 18.89 -14.28
CA GLY A 432 7.89 18.65 -15.38
C GLY A 432 6.43 18.65 -15.00
N LEU A 433 6.06 18.99 -13.76
CA LEU A 433 4.68 19.22 -13.41
C LEU A 433 4.14 20.45 -14.16
N ALA A 434 3.11 20.25 -14.99
CA ALA A 434 2.33 21.32 -15.58
C ALA A 434 1.10 21.60 -14.72
N THR A 435 1.06 22.78 -14.10
CA THR A 435 -0.13 23.34 -13.46
C THR A 435 -0.90 24.16 -14.49
N ILE A 436 -2.07 23.68 -14.90
CA ILE A 436 -2.89 24.33 -15.92
C ILE A 436 -4.10 24.97 -15.23
N ARG A 437 -4.18 26.29 -15.30
CA ARG A 437 -5.30 27.09 -14.82
C ARG A 437 -6.00 27.73 -16.00
N PHE A 438 -7.32 27.65 -16.06
CA PHE A 438 -8.10 28.34 -17.08
C PHE A 438 -9.32 29.02 -16.49
N ARG A 439 -9.81 30.06 -17.17
CA ARG A 439 -11.06 30.74 -16.80
C ARG A 439 -11.99 30.94 -18.00
N LEU A 440 -13.29 30.93 -17.72
CA LEU A 440 -14.34 31.29 -18.67
C LEU A 440 -14.75 32.75 -18.45
N GLN A 441 -14.11 33.67 -19.18
CA GLN A 441 -14.29 35.10 -18.96
C GLN A 441 -15.56 35.61 -19.65
N GLY A 442 -16.45 36.26 -18.89
CA GLY A 442 -17.70 36.83 -19.41
C GLY A 442 -18.77 35.80 -19.76
N ILE A 443 -18.72 34.63 -19.13
CA ILE A 443 -19.66 33.52 -19.29
C ILE A 443 -20.32 33.25 -17.94
N GLU A 444 -21.64 33.14 -17.93
CA GLU A 444 -22.40 32.77 -16.73
C GLU A 444 -22.37 31.26 -16.55
N MET A 445 -21.72 30.80 -15.48
CA MET A 445 -21.46 29.36 -15.28
C MET A 445 -22.75 28.52 -15.13
N GLU A 446 -23.83 29.10 -14.61
CA GLU A 446 -25.14 28.43 -14.50
C GLU A 446 -25.77 28.15 -15.88
N GLU A 447 -25.44 28.97 -16.89
CA GLU A 447 -26.00 28.87 -18.23
C GLU A 447 -25.21 27.96 -19.17
N LEU A 448 -23.99 27.56 -18.77
CA LEU A 448 -23.10 26.74 -19.59
C LEU A 448 -23.70 25.34 -19.83
N ASP A 449 -23.72 24.91 -21.09
CA ASP A 449 -24.30 23.62 -21.46
C ASP A 449 -23.40 22.45 -21.02
N SER A 450 -22.08 22.58 -21.22
CA SER A 450 -21.08 21.58 -20.84
C SER A 450 -19.67 22.17 -20.79
N LEU A 451 -18.78 21.52 -20.01
CA LEU A 451 -17.35 21.83 -19.95
C LEU A 451 -16.55 20.52 -19.80
N GLN A 452 -15.68 20.24 -20.76
CA GLN A 452 -14.87 19.04 -20.80
C GLN A 452 -13.41 19.33 -21.15
N ILE A 453 -12.48 18.57 -20.57
CA ILE A 453 -11.07 18.53 -20.98
C ILE A 453 -10.79 17.19 -21.66
N ARG A 454 -10.09 17.21 -22.79
CA ARG A 454 -9.69 16.01 -23.55
C ARG A 454 -8.19 15.94 -23.72
N ILE A 455 -7.61 14.79 -23.39
CA ILE A 455 -6.16 14.56 -23.40
C ILE A 455 -5.84 13.34 -24.28
N PRO A 456 -5.39 13.56 -25.53
CA PRO A 456 -5.00 12.48 -26.43
C PRO A 456 -3.68 11.83 -25.99
N LEU A 457 -3.66 10.52 -25.85
CA LEU A 457 -2.48 9.75 -25.43
C LEU A 457 -1.81 9.06 -26.61
N ALA A 458 -0.52 8.79 -26.48
CA ALA A 458 0.24 7.99 -27.43
C ALA A 458 -0.30 6.56 -27.52
N LYS A 459 -0.25 6.00 -28.74
CA LYS A 459 -0.68 4.62 -29.00
C LYS A 459 0.03 3.64 -28.07
N GLY A 460 -0.75 2.77 -27.43
CA GLY A 460 -0.25 1.72 -26.53
C GLY A 460 0.16 2.21 -25.13
N LEU A 461 0.02 3.51 -24.82
CA LEU A 461 0.38 4.06 -23.51
C LEU A 461 -0.60 3.63 -22.41
N ALA A 462 -1.91 3.74 -22.64
CA ALA A 462 -2.94 3.41 -21.66
C ALA A 462 -3.03 1.89 -21.45
N ARG A 463 -2.26 1.37 -20.49
CA ARG A 463 -2.21 -0.05 -20.11
C ARG A 463 -2.64 -0.28 -18.67
N LYS A 464 -2.16 0.56 -17.76
CA LYS A 464 -2.44 0.47 -16.33
C LYS A 464 -2.92 1.82 -15.80
N LEU A 465 -3.96 1.78 -14.98
CA LEU A 465 -4.43 2.91 -14.19
C LEU A 465 -4.09 2.64 -12.71
N ILE A 466 -3.38 3.57 -12.09
CA ILE A 466 -3.21 3.60 -10.64
C ILE A 466 -4.04 4.77 -10.11
N ARG A 467 -4.76 4.56 -9.02
CA ARG A 467 -5.50 5.63 -8.33
C ARG A 467 -4.61 6.28 -7.26
N ALA A 468 -5.21 6.72 -6.16
CA ALA A 468 -4.51 7.33 -5.05
C ALA A 468 -3.97 6.30 -4.04
N SER A 469 -4.02 5.00 -4.33
CA SER A 469 -3.52 3.94 -3.44
C SER A 469 -2.64 2.92 -4.16
N SER A 470 -1.59 2.45 -3.47
CA SER A 470 -0.71 1.37 -3.94
C SER A 470 -1.37 -0.02 -3.96
N GLN A 471 -2.61 -0.15 -3.51
CA GLN A 471 -3.42 -1.37 -3.68
C GLN A 471 -4.35 -1.31 -4.90
N GLU A 472 -4.54 -0.12 -5.49
CA GLU A 472 -5.47 0.15 -6.58
C GLU A 472 -4.75 0.22 -7.93
N LEU A 473 -4.33 -0.93 -8.44
CA LEU A 473 -3.84 -1.11 -9.82
C LEU A 473 -4.99 -1.66 -10.68
N PHE A 474 -5.20 -1.10 -11.86
CA PHE A 474 -6.28 -1.46 -12.77
C PHE A 474 -5.73 -1.65 -14.18
N THR A 475 -6.28 -2.62 -14.92
CA THR A 475 -5.89 -2.90 -16.31
C THR A 475 -6.83 -2.14 -17.24
N VAL A 476 -6.27 -1.44 -18.22
CA VAL A 476 -7.04 -0.63 -19.18
C VAL A 476 -7.16 -1.40 -20.50
N GLY A 477 -8.29 -2.10 -20.62
CA GLY A 477 -8.71 -2.81 -21.82
C GLY A 477 -9.23 -1.89 -22.93
N THR A 478 -9.69 -2.50 -24.02
CA THR A 478 -10.33 -1.78 -25.14
C THR A 478 -11.77 -1.41 -24.77
N GLY A 479 -12.25 -0.23 -25.17
CA GLY A 479 -13.56 0.30 -24.79
C GLY A 479 -13.47 1.53 -23.89
N THR A 480 -14.48 1.74 -23.05
CA THR A 480 -14.59 2.95 -22.21
C THR A 480 -14.54 2.59 -20.72
N MET A 481 -13.58 3.16 -20.02
CA MET A 481 -13.54 3.17 -18.54
C MET A 481 -14.20 4.44 -18.03
N THR A 482 -14.98 4.36 -16.96
CA THR A 482 -15.59 5.53 -16.32
C THR A 482 -15.37 5.50 -14.82
N LYS A 483 -15.07 6.64 -14.20
CA LYS A 483 -14.93 6.77 -12.74
C LYS A 483 -15.29 8.17 -12.24
N ASN A 484 -15.56 8.25 -10.94
CA ASN A 484 -15.64 9.53 -10.24
C ASN A 484 -14.28 10.24 -10.18
N ALA A 485 -14.34 11.56 -10.00
CA ALA A 485 -13.18 12.43 -9.91
C ALA A 485 -12.25 12.05 -8.75
N THR A 486 -11.02 11.70 -9.10
CA THR A 486 -9.92 11.47 -8.17
C THR A 486 -8.60 11.54 -8.93
N SER A 487 -7.51 11.82 -8.24
CA SER A 487 -6.17 11.77 -8.80
C SER A 487 -5.81 10.36 -9.28
N GLY A 488 -4.77 10.27 -10.10
CA GLY A 488 -4.29 8.99 -10.57
C GLY A 488 -3.10 9.11 -11.49
N TRP A 489 -2.71 7.95 -12.01
CA TRP A 489 -1.67 7.80 -13.01
C TRP A 489 -2.14 6.80 -14.06
N LEU A 490 -1.96 7.12 -15.33
CA LEU A 490 -2.30 6.26 -16.45
C LEU A 490 -1.07 6.07 -17.32
N GLY A 491 -0.67 4.83 -17.57
CA GLY A 491 0.52 4.57 -18.37
C GLY A 491 0.83 3.11 -18.61
N SER A 492 2.04 2.90 -19.10
CA SER A 492 2.72 1.61 -19.22
C SER A 492 3.95 1.61 -18.30
N LEU A 493 4.66 0.50 -18.23
CA LEU A 493 5.83 0.37 -17.35
C LEU A 493 6.89 1.47 -17.57
N ASP A 494 7.16 1.81 -18.83
CA ASP A 494 8.25 2.72 -19.18
C ASP A 494 7.90 4.21 -19.07
N ARG A 495 6.60 4.54 -19.14
CA ARG A 495 6.11 5.92 -19.24
C ARG A 495 4.63 6.03 -18.91
N GLY A 496 4.22 7.18 -18.37
CA GLY A 496 2.82 7.46 -18.08
C GLY A 496 2.54 8.93 -17.82
N LEU A 497 1.30 9.21 -17.43
CA LEU A 497 0.80 10.54 -17.11
C LEU A 497 0.08 10.50 -15.77
N ALA A 498 0.65 11.17 -14.77
CA ALA A 498 -0.04 11.45 -13.52
C ALA A 498 -0.91 12.70 -13.66
N PHE A 499 -2.05 12.71 -12.97
CA PHE A 499 -2.98 13.83 -12.93
C PHE A 499 -3.61 14.02 -11.54
N ASP A 500 -3.87 15.27 -11.19
CA ASP A 500 -4.57 15.69 -9.97
C ASP A 500 -5.32 17.01 -10.26
N PHE A 501 -6.11 17.49 -9.31
CA PHE A 501 -6.97 18.66 -9.44
C PHE A 501 -6.86 19.55 -8.20
N GLN A 502 -7.16 20.85 -8.33
CA GLN A 502 -7.28 21.74 -7.17
C GLN A 502 -8.62 22.42 -7.12
N GLY A 503 -9.14 22.60 -5.91
CA GLY A 503 -10.45 23.19 -5.73
C GLY A 503 -11.56 22.23 -6.15
N THR A 504 -12.78 22.76 -6.27
CA THR A 504 -13.93 22.01 -6.77
C THR A 504 -13.91 21.99 -8.30
N ALA A 505 -12.96 21.25 -8.88
CA ALA A 505 -12.76 21.21 -10.33
C ALA A 505 -13.93 20.56 -11.08
N PHE A 506 -14.57 19.55 -10.49
CA PHE A 506 -15.72 18.84 -11.06
C PHE A 506 -17.00 19.32 -10.39
N LEU A 507 -17.84 20.02 -11.16
CA LEU A 507 -19.16 20.50 -10.74
C LEU A 507 -20.27 19.54 -11.15
N SER A 508 -19.97 18.64 -12.09
CA SER A 508 -20.86 17.57 -12.51
C SER A 508 -21.11 16.54 -11.42
N ASN A 509 -22.28 15.90 -11.47
CA ASN A 509 -22.68 14.87 -10.52
C ASN A 509 -21.67 13.70 -10.44
N ALA A 510 -21.39 13.21 -9.23
CA ALA A 510 -20.51 12.07 -8.96
C ALA A 510 -21.17 10.71 -9.31
N ASN A 511 -21.64 10.58 -10.55
CA ASN A 511 -22.36 9.42 -11.07
C ASN A 511 -21.43 8.41 -11.80
N GLY A 512 -20.12 8.54 -11.65
CA GLY A 512 -19.10 7.73 -12.31
C GLY A 512 -18.66 8.23 -13.69
N LEU A 513 -19.25 9.30 -14.23
CA LEU A 513 -18.90 9.80 -15.58
C LEU A 513 -17.93 10.98 -15.56
N GLN A 514 -17.52 11.46 -14.39
CA GLN A 514 -16.62 12.62 -14.25
C GLN A 514 -15.29 12.42 -14.98
N ILE A 515 -14.72 11.22 -14.94
CA ILE A 515 -13.53 10.85 -15.71
C ILE A 515 -13.87 9.68 -16.64
N LYS A 516 -13.55 9.80 -17.92
CA LYS A 516 -13.61 8.70 -18.88
C LYS A 516 -12.23 8.43 -19.49
N ILE A 517 -11.92 7.17 -19.75
CA ILE A 517 -10.74 6.76 -20.50
C ILE A 517 -11.22 5.87 -21.64
N GLU A 518 -11.07 6.33 -22.86
CA GLU A 518 -11.46 5.58 -24.05
C GLU A 518 -10.22 5.00 -24.71
N LYS A 519 -10.31 3.75 -25.15
CA LYS A 519 -9.24 3.07 -25.87
C LYS A 519 -9.83 2.31 -27.05
N THR A 520 -9.32 2.61 -28.24
CA THR A 520 -9.75 1.95 -29.48
C THR A 520 -9.02 0.61 -29.70
N PRO A 521 -9.56 -0.30 -30.53
CA PRO A 521 -8.88 -1.55 -30.89
C PRO A 521 -7.48 -1.34 -31.50
N GLU A 522 -7.24 -0.21 -32.18
CA GLU A 522 -5.94 0.15 -32.76
C GLU A 522 -4.93 0.61 -31.69
N GLY A 523 -5.34 0.70 -30.42
CA GLY A 523 -4.52 1.08 -29.27
C GLY A 523 -4.37 2.58 -29.08
N THR A 524 -5.14 3.41 -29.77
CA THR A 524 -5.24 4.85 -29.48
C THR A 524 -6.10 5.06 -28.25
N SER A 525 -5.80 6.10 -27.45
CA SER A 525 -6.52 6.33 -26.20
C SER A 525 -6.63 7.81 -25.86
N GLU A 526 -7.70 8.20 -25.18
CA GLU A 526 -7.98 9.58 -24.77
C GLU A 526 -8.58 9.60 -23.35
N ILE A 527 -8.15 10.58 -22.55
CA ILE A 527 -8.74 10.85 -21.22
C ILE A 527 -9.72 12.02 -21.35
N TYR A 528 -10.85 11.91 -20.70
CA TYR A 528 -11.87 12.95 -20.61
C TYR A 528 -12.08 13.35 -19.15
N PHE A 529 -12.05 14.65 -18.86
CA PHE A 529 -12.50 15.21 -17.58
C PHE A 529 -13.77 16.03 -17.81
N ASN A 530 -14.92 15.51 -17.37
CA ASN A 530 -16.24 16.13 -17.52
C ASN A 530 -16.52 17.03 -16.32
N LEU A 531 -16.12 18.29 -16.42
CA LEU A 531 -16.22 19.25 -15.31
C LEU A 531 -17.66 19.74 -15.11
N ILE A 532 -18.40 19.97 -16.21
CA ILE A 532 -19.83 20.27 -16.25
C ILE A 532 -20.44 19.40 -17.32
N SER A 533 -21.49 18.65 -16.97
CA SER A 533 -22.20 17.74 -17.88
C SER A 533 -23.59 18.24 -18.26
N SER A 534 -24.15 19.18 -17.50
CA SER A 534 -25.46 19.77 -17.80
C SER A 534 -25.61 21.19 -17.27
N LYS A 535 -26.50 21.94 -17.91
CA LYS A 535 -26.89 23.29 -17.53
C LYS A 535 -27.35 23.35 -16.06
N GLY A 536 -26.94 24.40 -15.35
CA GLY A 536 -27.23 24.59 -13.92
C GLY A 536 -26.16 24.06 -12.96
N GLU A 537 -25.34 23.08 -13.37
CA GLU A 537 -24.28 22.51 -12.50
C GLU A 537 -23.19 23.54 -12.15
N GLY A 538 -23.00 24.58 -12.99
CA GLY A 538 -22.03 25.64 -12.74
C GLY A 538 -22.48 26.75 -11.78
N LYS A 539 -23.68 26.67 -11.20
CA LYS A 539 -24.26 27.72 -10.35
C LYS A 539 -23.32 28.09 -9.18
N GLY A 540 -23.07 29.38 -9.02
CA GLY A 540 -22.26 29.91 -7.92
C GLY A 540 -20.75 29.66 -8.03
N HIS A 541 -20.27 29.02 -9.11
CA HIS A 541 -18.85 28.87 -9.38
C HIS A 541 -18.26 30.13 -10.04
N ASN A 542 -17.01 30.47 -9.73
CA ASN A 542 -16.36 31.68 -10.24
C ASN A 542 -15.74 31.54 -11.64
N GLY A 543 -15.98 30.41 -12.30
CA GLY A 543 -15.48 30.12 -13.65
C GLY A 543 -13.98 29.87 -13.77
N VAL A 544 -13.24 29.68 -12.66
CA VAL A 544 -11.79 29.40 -12.67
C VAL A 544 -11.52 27.95 -12.25
N PHE A 545 -10.79 27.22 -13.08
CA PHE A 545 -10.47 25.80 -12.86
C PHE A 545 -8.96 25.59 -12.88
N GLN A 546 -8.48 24.59 -12.12
CA GLN A 546 -7.06 24.22 -12.09
C GLN A 546 -6.88 22.70 -12.00
N PHE A 547 -6.01 22.16 -12.86
CA PHE A 547 -5.63 20.76 -12.86
C PHE A 547 -4.12 20.60 -13.13
N TYR A 548 -3.62 19.41 -12.83
CA TYR A 548 -2.20 19.09 -12.88
C TYR A 548 -1.95 17.93 -13.82
N LEU A 549 -0.87 18.01 -14.60
CA LEU A 549 -0.38 16.92 -15.43
C LEU A 549 1.12 16.73 -15.20
N LEU A 550 1.54 15.49 -15.00
CA LEU A 550 2.94 15.13 -14.77
C LEU A 550 3.33 13.93 -15.64
N PRO A 551 4.10 14.13 -16.72
CA PRO A 551 4.69 13.04 -17.49
C PRO A 551 5.69 12.29 -16.60
N THR A 552 5.65 10.96 -16.61
CA THR A 552 6.58 10.12 -15.87
C THR A 552 7.34 9.18 -16.80
N PRO A 553 8.56 8.77 -16.42
CA PRO A 553 9.30 9.11 -15.22
C PRO A 553 9.89 10.55 -15.25
N VAL A 554 9.98 11.17 -14.07
CA VAL A 554 10.39 12.60 -13.94
C VAL A 554 11.90 12.81 -13.80
N ARG A 555 12.65 11.72 -13.57
CA ARG A 555 14.11 11.70 -13.43
C ARG A 555 14.68 10.40 -13.98
N ASN A 556 15.96 10.41 -14.31
CA ASN A 556 16.69 9.30 -14.92
C ASN A 556 18.04 9.01 -14.23
N ASP A 557 18.34 9.71 -13.14
CA ASP A 557 19.55 9.47 -12.36
C ASP A 557 19.44 8.19 -11.53
N ASN A 558 20.59 7.59 -11.23
CA ASN A 558 20.66 6.39 -10.42
C ASN A 558 20.50 6.74 -8.93
N ILE A 559 19.33 6.47 -8.36
CA ILE A 559 19.07 6.66 -6.93
C ILE A 559 19.72 5.49 -6.17
N PRO A 560 20.73 5.73 -5.30
CA PRO A 560 21.47 4.68 -4.64
C PRO A 560 20.60 3.90 -3.65
N LEU A 561 21.00 2.69 -3.33
CA LEU A 561 20.39 1.89 -2.28
C LEU A 561 20.49 2.60 -0.94
N LEU A 562 19.47 2.42 -0.11
CA LEU A 562 19.33 3.13 1.15
C LEU A 562 19.53 2.21 2.35
N MET A 563 18.96 0.99 2.37
CA MET A 563 18.82 0.23 3.62
C MET A 563 20.15 -0.19 4.25
N ASP A 564 21.16 -0.52 3.44
CA ASP A 564 22.49 -0.91 3.94
C ASP A 564 23.46 0.27 4.12
N ASN A 565 23.14 1.45 3.58
CA ASN A 565 24.04 2.62 3.55
C ASN A 565 23.50 3.78 4.39
N MET A 566 22.58 3.50 5.32
CA MET A 566 21.90 4.53 6.09
C MET A 566 21.70 4.14 7.55
N ARG A 567 21.46 5.17 8.36
CA ARG A 567 20.98 5.07 9.72
C ARG A 567 19.81 6.03 9.90
N LEU A 568 18.72 5.51 10.44
CA LEU A 568 17.55 6.29 10.85
C LEU A 568 17.53 6.42 12.37
N TRP A 569 17.51 7.65 12.88
CA TRP A 569 17.01 7.91 14.22
C TRP A 569 15.50 8.13 14.15
N PHE A 570 14.75 7.08 14.47
CA PHE A 570 13.29 7.04 14.35
C PHE A 570 12.60 7.89 15.42
N GLU A 571 11.29 7.73 15.62
CA GLU A 571 10.41 8.55 16.49
C GLU A 571 11.01 9.01 17.83
N ASN A 572 11.82 8.17 18.49
CA ASN A 572 12.43 8.50 19.78
C ASN A 572 13.60 9.50 19.73
N TRP A 573 13.96 10.02 18.55
CA TRP A 573 14.91 11.13 18.44
C TRP A 573 14.34 12.40 19.06
N SER A 574 13.03 12.62 18.98
CA SER A 574 12.36 13.76 19.61
C SER A 574 11.66 13.31 20.88
N ASP A 575 11.69 14.12 21.93
CA ASP A 575 10.88 13.89 23.13
C ASP A 575 9.37 14.06 22.86
N TYR A 576 9.00 14.66 21.72
CA TYR A 576 7.62 14.91 21.33
C TYR A 576 7.37 14.42 19.89
N GLN A 577 6.22 13.78 19.63
CA GLN A 577 5.96 13.25 18.29
C GLN A 577 5.96 14.37 17.24
N GLY A 578 6.73 14.17 16.15
CA GLY A 578 6.77 15.08 14.99
C GLY A 578 7.39 16.45 15.21
N TYR A 579 7.78 16.78 16.45
CA TYR A 579 8.36 18.08 16.80
C TYR A 579 9.86 18.10 16.52
N PRO A 580 10.42 19.18 15.93
CA PRO A 580 11.86 19.33 15.76
C PRO A 580 12.54 19.60 17.12
N ASP A 581 13.03 18.56 17.79
CA ASP A 581 13.66 18.67 19.10
C ASP A 581 15.10 19.16 19.03
N LEU A 582 15.25 20.48 18.96
CA LEU A 582 16.55 21.16 18.85
C LEU A 582 17.43 20.96 20.10
N ALA A 583 16.87 20.56 21.25
CA ALA A 583 17.66 20.26 22.43
C ALA A 583 18.58 19.05 22.22
N LYS A 584 18.26 18.17 21.25
CA LYS A 584 19.05 16.98 20.94
C LYS A 584 20.06 17.17 19.80
N ILE A 585 20.27 18.39 19.30
CA ILE A 585 21.31 18.69 18.30
C ILE A 585 22.69 18.11 18.68
N PRO A 586 23.19 18.25 19.92
CA PRO A 586 24.48 17.66 20.28
C PRO A 586 24.54 16.13 20.11
N GLN A 587 23.45 15.44 20.43
CA GLN A 587 23.35 13.98 20.26
C GLN A 587 23.22 13.59 18.79
N ALA A 588 22.42 14.34 18.03
CA ALA A 588 22.26 14.13 16.59
C ALA A 588 23.60 14.33 15.86
N LYS A 589 24.37 15.36 16.24
CA LYS A 589 25.70 15.62 15.70
C LYS A 589 26.69 14.48 15.97
N ALA A 590 26.72 13.98 17.20
CA ALA A 590 27.59 12.86 17.55
C ALA A 590 27.24 11.61 16.72
N LYS A 591 25.95 11.31 16.56
CA LYS A 591 25.47 10.20 15.75
C LYS A 591 25.78 10.39 14.27
N ALA A 592 25.54 11.57 13.71
CA ALA A 592 25.88 11.87 12.32
C ALA A 592 27.37 11.61 12.06
N ALA A 593 28.24 12.11 12.94
CA ALA A 593 29.69 11.90 12.83
C ALA A 593 30.09 10.41 12.92
N GLU A 594 29.46 9.63 13.80
CA GLU A 594 29.66 8.17 13.89
C GLU A 594 29.26 7.47 12.58
N GLU A 595 28.12 7.82 12.00
CA GLU A 595 27.63 7.24 10.76
C GLU A 595 28.48 7.65 9.55
N HIS A 596 28.89 8.92 9.47
CA HIS A 596 29.78 9.43 8.43
C HIS A 596 31.16 8.79 8.48
N ALA A 597 31.69 8.47 9.67
CA ALA A 597 32.94 7.73 9.83
C ALA A 597 32.89 6.33 9.20
N GLU A 598 31.69 5.76 9.06
CA GLU A 598 31.44 4.47 8.39
C GLU A 598 30.91 4.63 6.96
N ASN A 599 30.93 5.85 6.40
CA ASN A 599 30.39 6.18 5.07
C ASN A 599 28.88 5.84 4.93
N ARG A 600 28.13 5.95 6.02
CA ARG A 600 26.66 5.81 6.07
C ARG A 600 26.00 7.18 6.19
N ARG A 601 24.81 7.30 5.59
CA ARG A 601 24.00 8.53 5.69
C ARG A 601 23.13 8.52 6.93
N PHE A 602 22.97 9.66 7.59
CA PHE A 602 22.18 9.79 8.81
C PHE A 602 20.89 10.59 8.59
N TYR A 603 19.75 9.97 8.88
CA TYR A 603 18.41 10.55 8.73
C TYR A 603 17.69 10.63 10.07
N VAL A 604 16.83 11.63 10.21
CA VAL A 604 15.93 11.80 11.37
C VAL A 604 14.47 11.75 10.94
N TYR A 605 13.60 11.31 11.84
CA TYR A 605 12.17 11.11 11.57
C TYR A 605 11.34 12.39 11.75
N PHE A 606 10.42 12.68 10.84
CA PHE A 606 9.34 13.65 11.02
C PHE A 606 8.01 13.01 10.64
N SER A 607 6.92 13.48 11.25
CA SER A 607 5.57 12.94 11.01
C SER A 607 4.58 14.00 10.57
N SER A 608 3.51 13.56 9.91
CA SER A 608 2.32 14.36 9.58
C SER A 608 1.44 14.69 10.77
N VAL A 609 1.91 14.37 11.97
CA VAL A 609 1.24 14.67 13.23
C VAL A 609 2.19 15.36 14.19
N LEU A 610 1.63 16.13 15.11
CA LEU A 610 2.35 16.76 16.20
C LEU A 610 1.69 16.39 17.53
N ALA A 611 2.49 16.02 18.52
CA ALA A 611 2.01 15.76 19.88
C ALA A 611 1.41 17.05 20.49
N GLU A 612 0.27 16.92 21.18
CA GLU A 612 -0.42 18.10 21.74
C GLU A 612 0.33 18.80 22.87
N ASP A 613 1.28 18.09 23.51
CA ASP A 613 2.16 18.61 24.55
C ASP A 613 3.49 19.15 24.01
N ALA A 614 3.68 19.18 22.68
CA ALA A 614 4.90 19.71 22.08
C ALA A 614 5.15 21.18 22.51
N PRO A 615 6.41 21.60 22.70
CA PRO A 615 6.75 22.93 23.20
C PRO A 615 6.09 24.05 22.38
N GLY A 616 5.31 24.90 23.05
CA GLY A 616 4.63 26.03 22.41
C GLY A 616 3.40 25.66 21.56
N CYS A 617 2.99 24.39 21.50
CA CYS A 617 1.88 23.94 20.67
C CYS A 617 0.50 24.40 21.18
N ALA A 618 0.26 24.34 22.49
CA ALA A 618 -1.04 24.67 23.09
C ALA A 618 -1.63 26.04 22.65
N PRO A 619 -0.89 27.18 22.73
CA PRO A 619 -1.41 28.47 22.26
C PRO A 619 -1.55 28.57 20.74
N LEU A 620 -0.91 27.69 19.97
CA LEU A 620 -0.85 27.71 18.50
C LEU A 620 -1.68 26.61 17.84
N ALA A 621 -2.40 25.80 18.62
CA ALA A 621 -3.09 24.60 18.15
C ALA A 621 -4.05 24.86 16.97
N ALA A 622 -4.73 26.02 16.96
CA ALA A 622 -5.65 26.42 15.90
C ALA A 622 -4.96 26.65 14.54
N GLU A 623 -3.67 26.99 14.51
CA GLU A 623 -2.87 27.20 13.29
C GLU A 623 -2.03 25.97 12.92
N LEU A 624 -1.59 25.19 13.91
CA LEU A 624 -0.76 24.01 13.66
C LEU A 624 -1.57 22.80 13.21
N PHE A 625 -2.71 22.54 13.84
CA PHE A 625 -3.52 21.36 13.55
C PHE A 625 -4.44 21.58 12.35
N ALA A 626 -4.54 20.56 11.50
CA ALA A 626 -5.35 20.58 10.28
C ALA A 626 -6.79 20.10 10.57
N PRO A 627 -7.79 20.99 10.61
CA PRO A 627 -9.18 20.60 10.78
C PRO A 627 -9.72 19.80 9.57
N PRO A 628 -10.70 18.89 9.75
CA PRO A 628 -11.28 18.50 11.04
C PRO A 628 -10.21 17.89 11.94
N LYS A 629 -10.28 18.18 13.25
CA LYS A 629 -9.26 17.73 14.20
C LYS A 629 -9.24 16.21 14.17
N ARG A 630 -8.11 15.64 13.75
CA ARG A 630 -7.88 14.21 13.63
C ARG A 630 -6.74 13.84 14.55
N THR A 631 -7.06 13.13 15.63
CA THR A 631 -6.05 12.37 16.37
C THR A 631 -5.68 11.22 15.46
N TRP A 632 -4.51 11.27 14.83
CA TRP A 632 -4.03 10.11 14.11
C TRP A 632 -3.65 9.09 15.16
N TYR A 633 -2.77 9.45 16.10
CA TYR A 633 -2.27 8.50 17.07
C TYR A 633 -1.91 8.99 18.45
N ARG A 634 -1.61 8.03 19.35
CA ARG A 634 -0.92 8.26 20.61
C ARG A 634 0.56 7.88 20.49
N ARG A 635 1.43 8.70 21.07
CA ARG A 635 2.89 8.48 21.02
C ARG A 635 3.30 7.16 21.71
N ALA A 636 4.20 6.40 21.09
CA ALA A 636 4.57 5.06 21.54
C ALA A 636 5.70 5.02 22.60
N TYR A 637 6.55 6.04 22.61
CA TYR A 637 7.79 6.07 23.39
C TYR A 637 7.66 6.93 24.65
N ASN A 638 8.68 6.91 25.52
CA ASN A 638 8.86 7.91 26.58
C ASN A 638 9.94 8.94 26.17
N PRO A 639 9.90 10.19 26.69
CA PRO A 639 8.83 10.80 27.50
C PRO A 639 7.57 11.08 26.67
N GLY A 640 6.39 11.26 27.27
CA GLY A 640 5.16 11.59 26.52
C GLY A 640 4.48 10.38 25.86
N LYS A 641 4.63 9.17 26.42
CA LYS A 641 3.86 8.00 25.98
C LYS A 641 2.35 8.26 26.15
N ASP A 642 1.56 7.74 25.22
CA ASP A 642 0.09 7.81 25.21
C ASP A 642 -0.50 9.21 24.93
N VAL A 643 0.34 10.22 24.72
CA VAL A 643 -0.08 11.58 24.37
C VAL A 643 -0.69 11.62 22.96
N PRO A 644 -1.88 12.22 22.78
CA PRO A 644 -2.49 12.41 21.47
C PRO A 644 -1.65 13.25 20.51
N CYS A 645 -1.56 12.77 19.27
CA CYS A 645 -0.84 13.37 18.15
C CYS A 645 -1.85 13.71 17.04
N HIS A 646 -1.92 14.98 16.68
CA HIS A 646 -2.92 15.51 15.76
C HIS A 646 -2.32 15.82 14.41
N VAL A 647 -3.07 15.57 13.33
CA VAL A 647 -2.63 15.89 11.96
C VAL A 647 -2.35 17.38 11.81
N ILE A 648 -1.21 17.72 11.19
CA ILE A 648 -0.77 19.10 10.94
C ILE A 648 -0.85 19.47 9.45
N CYS A 649 -0.80 20.77 9.14
CA CYS A 649 -0.74 21.28 7.77
C CYS A 649 0.65 21.83 7.41
N PHE A 650 1.40 21.12 6.57
CA PHE A 650 2.75 21.53 6.13
C PHE A 650 2.80 22.76 5.21
N ARG A 651 1.65 23.26 4.76
CA ARG A 651 1.56 24.30 3.73
C ARG A 651 1.64 25.72 4.31
N GLN A 652 1.67 25.83 5.63
CA GLN A 652 1.61 27.08 6.41
C GLN A 652 2.44 26.90 7.70
N SER A 653 2.02 27.48 8.82
CA SER A 653 2.79 27.61 10.07
C SER A 653 3.42 26.33 10.60
N ALA A 654 2.74 25.17 10.50
CA ALA A 654 3.35 23.91 10.93
C ALA A 654 4.51 23.49 9.99
N GLY A 655 4.38 23.77 8.69
CA GLY A 655 5.49 23.61 7.74
C GLY A 655 6.68 24.50 8.07
N ASP A 656 6.46 25.75 8.47
CA ASP A 656 7.54 26.65 8.88
C ASP A 656 8.28 26.15 10.13
N LEU A 657 7.55 25.61 11.12
CA LEU A 657 8.18 24.93 12.28
C LEU A 657 9.11 23.80 11.82
N ILE A 658 8.65 22.94 10.91
CA ILE A 658 9.44 21.80 10.43
C ILE A 658 10.63 22.26 9.58
N LEU A 659 10.46 23.25 8.71
CA LEU A 659 11.53 23.76 7.84
C LEU A 659 12.64 24.46 8.64
N ASP A 660 12.30 25.29 9.62
CA ASP A 660 13.27 25.90 10.54
C ASP A 660 14.04 24.83 11.33
N GLY A 661 13.33 23.82 11.84
CA GLY A 661 13.95 22.72 12.55
C GLY A 661 14.90 21.89 11.68
N ALA A 662 14.48 21.55 10.46
CA ALA A 662 15.28 20.81 9.51
C ALA A 662 16.53 21.59 9.08
N GLU A 663 16.44 22.91 8.87
CA GLU A 663 17.59 23.75 8.56
C GLU A 663 18.63 23.75 9.67
N LYS A 664 18.20 23.88 10.93
CA LYS A 664 19.11 23.84 12.09
C LYS A 664 19.75 22.48 12.25
N LEU A 665 18.98 21.40 12.11
CA LEU A 665 19.53 20.04 12.18
C LEU A 665 20.55 19.80 11.05
N ALA A 666 20.24 20.19 9.82
CA ALA A 666 21.16 20.06 8.69
C ALA A 666 22.44 20.91 8.89
N THR A 667 22.33 22.08 9.51
CA THR A 667 23.48 22.98 9.71
C THR A 667 24.34 22.60 10.91
N GLU A 668 23.71 22.29 12.04
CA GLU A 668 24.37 22.17 13.33
C GLU A 668 24.70 20.72 13.68
N ALA A 669 23.85 19.79 13.26
CA ALA A 669 23.98 18.35 13.49
C ALA A 669 24.45 17.56 12.25
N ASP A 670 24.54 18.18 11.08
CA ASP A 670 25.04 17.57 9.83
C ASP A 670 24.27 16.30 9.44
N ILE A 671 22.94 16.32 9.62
CA ILE A 671 22.06 15.24 9.13
C ILE A 671 21.99 15.29 7.60
N ASP A 672 21.94 14.12 6.95
CA ASP A 672 21.93 14.02 5.47
C ASP A 672 20.53 14.19 4.86
N GLY A 673 19.49 14.03 5.67
CA GLY A 673 18.12 14.04 5.20
C GLY A 673 17.11 13.70 6.28
N VAL A 674 15.87 13.54 5.84
CA VAL A 674 14.72 13.27 6.70
C VAL A 674 13.93 12.06 6.22
N TYR A 675 13.48 11.25 7.18
CA TYR A 675 12.39 10.30 6.99
C TYR A 675 11.09 11.02 7.29
N LEU A 676 10.15 11.00 6.36
CA LEU A 676 8.93 11.76 6.39
C LEU A 676 7.72 10.84 6.39
N ASP A 677 7.02 10.75 7.52
CA ASP A 677 5.84 9.90 7.67
C ASP A 677 4.55 10.63 7.28
N GLY A 678 4.08 10.36 6.06
CA GLY A 678 2.84 10.89 5.49
C GLY A 678 2.87 12.21 4.67
N PRO A 679 3.86 13.13 4.72
CA PRO A 679 3.71 14.45 4.11
C PRO A 679 3.85 14.44 2.58
N ALA A 680 4.23 13.31 1.98
CA ALA A 680 4.11 13.15 0.54
C ALA A 680 2.64 13.12 0.11
N PHE A 681 1.74 12.61 0.94
CA PHE A 681 0.31 12.62 0.66
C PHE A 681 -0.33 13.95 1.07
N THR A 682 -1.19 14.50 0.23
CA THR A 682 -1.82 15.79 0.51
C THR A 682 -3.07 15.64 1.38
N PHE A 683 -2.92 15.62 2.71
CA PHE A 683 -4.08 15.58 3.60
C PHE A 683 -4.96 16.84 3.49
N GLU A 684 -6.27 16.63 3.59
CA GLU A 684 -7.30 17.68 3.64
C GLU A 684 -7.11 18.60 4.85
N CYS A 685 -7.42 19.89 4.68
CA CYS A 685 -7.35 20.89 5.73
C CYS A 685 -8.43 21.97 5.51
N HIS A 686 -9.34 22.11 6.48
CA HIS A 686 -10.45 23.08 6.44
C HIS A 686 -10.16 24.36 7.23
N ASN A 687 -8.89 24.64 7.52
CA ASN A 687 -8.53 25.76 8.37
C ASN A 687 -8.88 27.07 7.66
N PRO A 688 -9.78 27.91 8.19
CA PRO A 688 -10.20 29.13 7.51
C PRO A 688 -9.08 30.15 7.33
N SER A 689 -8.00 30.03 8.11
CA SER A 689 -6.79 30.84 7.93
C SER A 689 -5.84 30.29 6.85
N HIS A 690 -6.08 29.09 6.32
CA HIS A 690 -5.25 28.49 5.26
C HIS A 690 -5.97 28.53 3.91
N LEU A 691 -5.20 28.43 2.82
CA LEU A 691 -5.72 28.44 1.44
C LEU A 691 -5.74 27.05 0.80
N CYS A 692 -5.64 25.98 1.59
CA CYS A 692 -5.42 24.61 1.11
C CYS A 692 -6.66 23.71 1.12
N ASP A 693 -7.84 24.30 1.28
CA ASP A 693 -9.11 23.60 1.19
C ASP A 693 -9.62 23.55 -0.26
N ASP A 694 -9.90 22.36 -0.78
CA ASP A 694 -10.45 22.19 -2.13
C ASP A 694 -11.90 22.66 -2.27
N ALA A 695 -12.60 22.95 -1.16
CA ALA A 695 -13.91 23.60 -1.21
C ALA A 695 -13.81 25.11 -1.54
N LEU A 696 -12.61 25.70 -1.51
CA LEU A 696 -12.40 27.10 -1.87
C LEU A 696 -12.27 27.27 -3.39
N SER A 697 -12.85 28.36 -3.90
CA SER A 697 -12.71 28.72 -5.30
C SER A 697 -11.28 29.16 -5.62
N ILE A 698 -10.75 28.65 -6.73
CA ILE A 698 -9.43 29.04 -7.24
C ILE A 698 -9.48 30.47 -7.73
N GLN A 699 -8.47 31.28 -7.40
CA GLN A 699 -8.37 32.66 -7.86
C GLN A 699 -7.51 32.73 -9.12
N TRP A 700 -7.98 33.45 -10.14
CA TRP A 700 -7.25 33.59 -11.41
C TRP A 700 -5.84 34.16 -11.24
N GLU A 701 -5.72 35.23 -10.44
CA GLU A 701 -4.45 35.88 -10.07
C GLU A 701 -3.82 35.28 -8.80
N GLY A 702 -4.27 34.10 -8.37
CA GLY A 702 -3.72 33.42 -7.20
C GLY A 702 -2.28 32.95 -7.41
N ASP A 703 -1.52 32.90 -6.32
CA ASP A 703 -0.16 32.36 -6.29
C ASP A 703 -0.11 30.87 -6.74
N TRP A 704 0.96 30.51 -7.45
CA TRP A 704 1.24 29.15 -7.93
C TRP A 704 1.69 28.20 -6.84
N ASN A 705 2.06 28.72 -5.67
CA ASN A 705 2.55 27.96 -4.53
C ASN A 705 1.50 27.81 -3.41
N SER A 706 0.22 28.08 -3.72
CA SER A 706 -0.89 28.05 -2.79
C SER A 706 -1.90 26.94 -3.12
N GLY A 707 -2.53 26.37 -2.08
CA GLY A 707 -3.53 25.30 -2.23
C GLY A 707 -3.07 23.91 -1.75
N ARG A 708 -3.93 22.91 -1.90
CA ARG A 708 -3.67 21.53 -1.43
C ARG A 708 -2.40 20.93 -2.04
N VAL A 709 -2.30 20.94 -3.37
CA VAL A 709 -1.19 20.30 -4.09
C VAL A 709 0.01 21.24 -4.15
N SER A 710 -0.22 22.44 -4.68
CA SER A 710 0.83 23.43 -4.91
C SER A 710 1.53 23.87 -3.62
N GLY A 711 0.79 24.10 -2.53
CA GLY A 711 1.39 24.41 -1.23
C GLY A 711 2.18 23.27 -0.61
N GLN A 712 1.77 22.01 -0.85
CA GLN A 712 2.53 20.85 -0.37
C GLN A 712 3.85 20.73 -1.14
N ARG A 713 3.83 20.98 -2.45
CA ARG A 713 5.03 21.01 -3.28
C ARG A 713 5.97 22.14 -2.86
N ALA A 714 5.46 23.33 -2.58
CA ALA A 714 6.28 24.44 -2.08
C ALA A 714 7.03 24.05 -0.80
N PHE A 715 6.36 23.36 0.15
CA PHE A 715 7.02 22.81 1.34
C PHE A 715 8.14 21.80 0.98
N LEU A 716 7.85 20.81 0.12
CA LEU A 716 8.82 19.78 -0.27
C LEU A 716 10.02 20.35 -1.03
N LYS A 717 9.80 21.35 -1.89
CA LYS A 717 10.87 22.08 -2.59
C LYS A 717 11.81 22.78 -1.62
N ARG A 718 11.24 23.54 -0.65
CA ARG A 718 12.01 24.22 0.41
C ARG A 718 12.82 23.20 1.22
N LEU A 719 12.19 22.11 1.63
CA LEU A 719 12.82 21.07 2.44
C LEU A 719 13.98 20.39 1.69
N ARG A 720 13.78 19.99 0.43
CA ARG A 720 14.87 19.46 -0.41
C ARG A 720 16.00 20.48 -0.56
N GLY A 721 15.65 21.75 -0.81
CA GLY A 721 16.60 22.84 -0.98
C GLY A 721 17.51 23.07 0.22
N ILE A 722 16.99 22.93 1.45
CA ILE A 722 17.79 23.00 2.68
C ILE A 722 18.97 22.00 2.61
N PHE A 723 18.73 20.76 2.22
CA PHE A 723 19.79 19.74 2.16
C PHE A 723 20.67 19.88 0.92
N ASP A 724 20.09 20.22 -0.23
CA ASP A 724 20.80 20.45 -1.49
C ASP A 724 21.86 21.56 -1.36
N SER A 725 21.51 22.68 -0.69
CA SER A 725 22.43 23.80 -0.44
C SER A 725 23.68 23.42 0.38
N ARG A 726 23.66 22.25 1.03
CA ARG A 726 24.75 21.67 1.82
C ARG A 726 25.44 20.49 1.12
N GLY A 727 25.00 20.13 -0.09
CA GLY A 727 25.60 19.08 -0.91
C GLY A 727 25.00 17.68 -0.71
N HIS A 728 23.93 17.54 0.07
CA HIS A 728 23.26 16.24 0.24
C HIS A 728 22.27 15.99 -0.90
N LYS A 729 22.48 14.90 -1.64
CA LYS A 729 21.80 14.63 -2.93
C LYS A 729 20.47 13.88 -2.84
N PHE A 730 20.26 13.06 -1.81
CA PHE A 730 19.07 12.20 -1.71
C PHE A 730 18.33 12.38 -0.38
N PRO A 731 17.99 13.62 0.02
CA PRO A 731 17.61 13.92 1.39
C PRO A 731 16.20 13.48 1.78
N LEU A 732 15.31 13.14 0.83
CA LEU A 732 13.90 12.92 1.12
C LEU A 732 13.51 11.44 1.00
N TRP A 733 13.32 10.81 2.16
CA TRP A 733 12.74 9.48 2.28
C TRP A 733 11.33 9.59 2.87
N VAL A 734 10.31 9.14 2.14
CA VAL A 734 8.91 9.29 2.58
C VAL A 734 8.25 7.95 2.85
N HIS A 735 7.35 7.90 3.83
CA HIS A 735 6.44 6.80 4.09
C HIS A 735 5.01 7.18 3.71
N ASN A 736 4.37 6.29 2.95
CA ASN A 736 3.13 6.59 2.24
C ASN A 736 1.89 5.93 2.85
N GLY A 737 2.03 4.93 3.74
CA GLY A 737 0.89 4.23 4.37
C GLY A 737 -0.14 3.70 3.37
N GLY A 738 0.30 3.33 2.16
CA GLY A 738 -0.56 2.90 1.05
C GLY A 738 -1.13 4.01 0.15
N GLY A 739 -0.88 5.29 0.42
CA GLY A 739 -1.34 6.43 -0.38
C GLY A 739 -0.32 6.91 -1.42
N LEU A 740 -0.74 7.07 -2.68
CA LEU A 740 0.12 7.52 -3.78
C LEU A 740 -0.33 8.89 -4.30
N SER A 741 0.50 9.91 -4.09
CA SER A 741 0.33 11.25 -4.67
C SER A 741 1.51 11.57 -5.59
N PHE A 742 1.42 11.14 -6.85
CA PHE A 742 2.53 11.23 -7.81
C PHE A 742 3.04 12.65 -8.02
N VAL A 743 2.14 13.63 -8.00
CA VAL A 743 2.44 15.07 -8.20
C VAL A 743 3.25 15.68 -7.05
N THR A 744 3.36 15.02 -5.91
CA THR A 744 4.21 15.45 -4.77
C THR A 744 5.38 14.49 -4.57
N LEU A 745 5.18 13.20 -4.82
CA LEU A 745 6.24 12.18 -4.82
C LEU A 745 7.35 12.49 -5.83
N SER A 746 7.06 13.26 -6.89
CA SER A 746 8.07 13.74 -7.84
C SER A 746 9.24 14.48 -7.21
N LEU A 747 9.05 15.06 -6.03
CA LEU A 747 10.08 15.79 -5.31
C LEU A 747 10.86 14.92 -4.31
N CYS A 748 10.55 13.62 -4.18
CA CYS A 748 11.16 12.70 -3.22
C CYS A 748 12.17 11.75 -3.89
N ASP A 749 13.09 11.18 -3.10
CA ASP A 749 14.09 10.21 -3.61
C ASP A 749 13.64 8.77 -3.38
N TYR A 750 13.13 8.52 -2.18
CA TYR A 750 12.68 7.20 -1.73
C TYR A 750 11.23 7.27 -1.28
N TYR A 751 10.44 6.26 -1.63
CA TYR A 751 9.18 6.03 -0.96
C TYR A 751 9.11 4.62 -0.37
N PHE A 752 8.52 4.55 0.81
CA PHE A 752 8.42 3.37 1.65
C PHE A 752 6.95 2.95 1.71
N ASP A 753 6.66 1.72 1.29
CA ASP A 753 5.28 1.25 1.19
C ASP A 753 5.19 -0.29 1.30
N GLY A 754 4.03 -0.81 1.67
CA GLY A 754 3.76 -2.23 1.88
C GLY A 754 3.27 -2.60 3.28
N GLU A 755 3.27 -1.65 4.23
CA GLU A 755 2.88 -1.88 5.62
C GLU A 755 1.43 -2.35 5.72
N GLN A 756 0.54 -1.75 4.92
CA GLN A 756 -0.87 -2.06 4.80
C GLN A 756 -1.16 -3.51 4.38
N LEU A 757 -0.19 -4.22 3.79
CA LEU A 757 -0.33 -5.64 3.50
C LEU A 757 -0.46 -6.49 4.77
N SER A 758 -0.09 -5.95 5.94
CA SER A 758 -0.33 -6.58 7.24
C SER A 758 -1.80 -6.88 7.54
N ARG A 759 -2.75 -6.26 6.82
CA ARG A 759 -4.18 -6.62 6.92
C ARG A 759 -4.47 -8.05 6.45
N TYR A 760 -3.58 -8.65 5.66
CA TYR A 760 -3.71 -10.00 5.15
C TYR A 760 -3.05 -11.01 6.10
N ARG A 761 -3.42 -12.29 5.97
CA ARG A 761 -2.83 -13.38 6.74
C ARG A 761 -1.43 -13.74 6.20
N LYS A 762 -0.54 -14.21 7.08
CA LYS A 762 0.71 -14.91 6.69
C LYS A 762 0.39 -15.96 5.61
N GLY A 763 1.11 -15.92 4.49
CA GLY A 763 0.87 -16.75 3.30
C GLY A 763 0.13 -16.06 2.16
N TYR A 764 -0.34 -14.81 2.33
CA TYR A 764 -0.78 -13.96 1.22
C TYR A 764 0.34 -13.79 0.18
N LEU A 765 0.01 -13.96 -1.10
CA LEU A 765 0.92 -13.72 -2.20
C LEU A 765 0.52 -12.45 -2.94
N LEU A 766 1.28 -11.37 -2.75
CA LEU A 766 1.10 -10.15 -3.52
C LEU A 766 1.38 -10.41 -4.99
N GLU A 767 0.48 -9.96 -5.86
CA GLU A 767 0.64 -10.07 -7.31
C GLU A 767 1.92 -9.34 -7.78
N PRO A 768 2.78 -9.99 -8.60
CA PRO A 768 4.02 -9.38 -9.09
C PRO A 768 3.84 -8.01 -9.77
N GLU A 769 2.81 -7.86 -10.61
CA GLU A 769 2.54 -6.59 -11.27
C GLU A 769 2.23 -5.47 -10.27
N LYS A 770 1.53 -5.76 -9.17
CA LYS A 770 1.29 -4.75 -8.12
C LYS A 770 2.61 -4.30 -7.54
N LEU A 771 3.52 -5.22 -7.23
CA LEU A 771 4.86 -4.86 -6.74
C LEU A 771 5.60 -3.97 -7.76
N LEU A 772 5.61 -4.38 -9.03
CA LEU A 772 6.29 -3.66 -10.11
C LEU A 772 5.75 -2.24 -10.30
N TYR A 773 4.43 -2.05 -10.41
CA TYR A 773 3.85 -0.75 -10.70
C TYR A 773 3.73 0.14 -9.46
N ASN A 774 3.36 -0.42 -8.31
CA ASN A 774 2.95 0.37 -7.15
C ASN A 774 4.02 0.46 -6.06
N TYR A 775 4.94 -0.51 -5.97
CA TYR A 775 5.93 -0.58 -4.87
C TYR A 775 7.38 -0.43 -5.32
N SER A 776 7.69 -0.52 -6.62
CA SER A 776 9.07 -0.41 -7.11
C SER A 776 9.53 1.03 -7.36
N GLY A 777 8.61 1.93 -7.72
CA GLY A 777 8.89 3.28 -8.19
C GLY A 777 9.32 3.40 -9.65
N HIS A 778 9.51 2.27 -10.34
CA HIS A 778 10.04 2.23 -11.71
C HIS A 778 9.25 3.10 -12.72
N PRO A 779 7.90 3.06 -12.80
CA PRO A 779 7.17 3.87 -13.78
C PRO A 779 7.25 5.38 -13.54
N PHE A 780 7.67 5.79 -12.33
CA PHE A 780 7.65 7.17 -11.88
C PHE A 780 9.03 7.83 -11.87
N GLY A 781 10.09 7.01 -11.77
CA GLY A 781 11.47 7.47 -11.67
C GLY A 781 11.97 7.69 -10.24
N PHE A 782 11.28 7.16 -9.23
CA PHE A 782 11.76 7.17 -7.83
C PHE A 782 12.14 5.77 -7.38
N ARG A 783 12.80 5.65 -6.23
CA ARG A 783 13.11 4.35 -5.66
C ARG A 783 12.07 3.93 -4.63
N GLY A 784 11.37 2.83 -4.89
CA GLY A 784 10.55 2.16 -3.91
C GLY A 784 11.37 1.28 -2.97
N ILE A 785 10.97 1.24 -1.71
CA ILE A 785 11.51 0.32 -0.70
C ILE A 785 10.33 -0.44 -0.09
N PHE A 786 10.39 -1.76 -0.14
CA PHE A 786 9.30 -2.64 0.24
C PHE A 786 9.26 -2.86 1.76
N LEU A 787 8.21 -2.40 2.43
CA LEU A 787 7.94 -2.53 3.87
C LEU A 787 6.82 -3.56 4.17
N PRO A 788 6.97 -4.86 3.86
CA PRO A 788 5.89 -5.80 4.14
C PRO A 788 6.00 -6.35 5.56
N GLN A 789 5.42 -5.65 6.54
CA GLN A 789 5.36 -6.14 7.93
C GLN A 789 4.82 -7.58 8.03
N LEU A 790 3.92 -7.94 7.11
CA LEU A 790 3.38 -9.29 6.95
C LEU A 790 4.45 -10.39 6.76
N TYR A 791 5.57 -10.06 6.11
CA TYR A 791 6.61 -11.00 5.71
C TYR A 791 7.83 -10.97 6.66
N PHE A 792 7.70 -10.43 7.87
CA PHE A 792 8.75 -10.51 8.89
C PHE A 792 8.46 -11.60 9.94
N ARG A 793 9.50 -12.34 10.34
CA ARG A 793 9.40 -13.49 11.27
C ARG A 793 9.47 -13.05 12.75
N SER A 794 10.41 -12.14 13.04
CA SER A 794 10.67 -11.43 14.30
C SER A 794 11.96 -10.62 14.10
N GLY A 795 12.14 -9.49 14.79
CA GLY A 795 13.41 -8.73 14.74
C GLY A 795 13.85 -8.20 13.36
N ASN A 796 12.91 -7.91 12.45
CA ASN A 796 13.15 -7.40 11.09
C ASN A 796 13.92 -8.36 10.13
N ASP A 797 13.84 -9.68 10.32
CA ASP A 797 14.32 -10.65 9.32
C ASP A 797 13.44 -10.63 8.06
N ASN A 798 14.00 -10.09 6.97
CA ASN A 798 13.30 -9.85 5.69
C ASN A 798 13.36 -11.01 4.70
N ARG A 799 13.90 -12.18 5.06
CA ARG A 799 14.07 -13.30 4.12
C ARG A 799 12.81 -13.67 3.33
N PHE A 800 11.62 -13.52 3.91
CA PHE A 800 10.36 -13.81 3.23
C PHE A 800 9.84 -12.68 2.34
N ALA A 801 10.38 -11.47 2.46
CA ALA A 801 10.09 -10.36 1.55
C ALA A 801 10.97 -10.40 0.28
N LEU A 802 12.15 -11.03 0.36
CA LEU A 802 13.12 -11.09 -0.74
C LEU A 802 12.61 -11.73 -2.04
N PRO A 803 11.75 -12.77 -2.02
CA PRO A 803 11.14 -13.30 -3.24
C PRO A 803 10.35 -12.26 -4.05
N TRP A 804 9.82 -11.23 -3.39
CA TRP A 804 9.20 -10.09 -4.06
C TRP A 804 10.24 -9.04 -4.42
N SER A 805 11.04 -8.59 -3.45
CA SER A 805 11.87 -7.40 -3.63
C SER A 805 13.01 -7.60 -4.64
N LEU A 806 13.73 -8.74 -4.58
CA LEU A 806 14.94 -8.95 -5.38
C LEU A 806 14.67 -9.08 -6.89
N PRO A 807 13.68 -9.87 -7.38
CA PRO A 807 13.36 -9.91 -8.81
C PRO A 807 12.91 -8.55 -9.37
N HIS A 808 12.44 -7.66 -8.51
CA HIS A 808 12.01 -6.31 -8.92
C HIS A 808 13.10 -5.25 -8.79
N GLY A 809 14.32 -5.63 -8.38
CA GLY A 809 15.44 -4.70 -8.25
C GLY A 809 15.31 -3.71 -7.09
N ILE A 810 14.51 -4.04 -6.06
CA ILE A 810 14.27 -3.16 -4.90
C ILE A 810 14.68 -3.80 -3.57
N GLU A 811 14.97 -2.96 -2.59
CA GLU A 811 15.27 -3.38 -1.21
C GLU A 811 13.98 -3.65 -0.43
N SER A 812 14.07 -4.52 0.56
CA SER A 812 13.09 -4.60 1.64
C SER A 812 13.64 -3.94 2.91
N SER A 813 12.76 -3.42 3.76
CA SER A 813 13.08 -2.65 4.97
C SER A 813 13.85 -3.37 6.09
N GLY A 814 14.19 -4.65 5.94
CA GLY A 814 14.93 -5.42 6.94
C GLY A 814 16.41 -5.62 6.58
N HIS A 815 17.17 -6.17 7.52
CA HIS A 815 18.63 -6.32 7.41
C HIS A 815 19.03 -7.80 7.40
N GLY A 816 18.89 -8.44 6.23
CA GLY A 816 19.28 -9.83 6.01
C GLY A 816 20.65 -9.96 5.34
N LYS A 817 21.46 -10.95 5.75
CA LYS A 817 22.76 -11.25 5.10
C LYS A 817 22.62 -11.46 3.58
N LEU A 818 21.51 -12.07 3.15
CA LEU A 818 21.22 -12.32 1.74
C LEU A 818 20.94 -11.02 0.97
N GLN A 819 20.13 -10.11 1.54
CA GLN A 819 19.92 -8.78 0.95
C GLN A 819 21.25 -8.04 0.84
N LYS A 820 22.03 -8.00 1.93
CA LYS A 820 23.36 -7.35 1.95
C LYS A 820 24.31 -7.87 0.86
N TYR A 821 24.23 -9.17 0.57
CA TYR A 821 25.02 -9.77 -0.50
C TYR A 821 24.57 -9.27 -1.89
N VAL A 822 23.26 -9.22 -2.16
CA VAL A 822 22.71 -8.73 -3.43
C VAL A 822 22.87 -7.21 -3.58
N THR A 823 22.70 -6.44 -2.51
CA THR A 823 22.93 -5.00 -2.52
C THR A 823 24.39 -4.65 -2.78
N GLY A 824 25.34 -5.48 -2.34
CA GLY A 824 26.75 -5.37 -2.72
C GLY A 824 26.96 -5.49 -4.24
N TRP A 825 26.16 -6.30 -4.94
CA TRP A 825 26.20 -6.39 -6.40
C TRP A 825 25.63 -5.14 -7.06
N TRP A 826 24.51 -4.63 -6.57
CA TRP A 826 23.90 -3.39 -7.09
C TRP A 826 24.80 -2.15 -6.99
N GLN A 827 25.70 -2.11 -6.02
CA GLN A 827 26.63 -0.99 -5.83
C GLN A 827 27.82 -1.02 -6.79
N ARG A 828 28.03 -2.12 -7.52
CA ARG A 828 29.12 -2.26 -8.48
C ARG A 828 28.83 -1.48 -9.75
N THR A 829 29.85 -0.81 -10.27
CA THR A 829 29.76 -0.09 -11.55
C THR A 829 29.84 -1.02 -12.77
N ASP A 830 30.38 -2.23 -12.60
CA ASP A 830 30.45 -3.26 -13.65
C ASP A 830 29.23 -4.18 -13.68
N ALA A 831 28.32 -4.09 -12.69
CA ALA A 831 27.15 -4.94 -12.60
C ALA A 831 25.92 -4.31 -13.28
N VAL A 832 25.38 -4.97 -14.30
CA VAL A 832 24.16 -4.53 -14.99
C VAL A 832 22.97 -5.37 -14.54
N PHE A 833 21.88 -4.73 -14.11
CA PHE A 833 20.63 -5.43 -13.77
C PHE A 833 19.80 -5.72 -15.03
N HIS A 834 19.37 -6.96 -15.17
CA HIS A 834 18.48 -7.45 -16.22
C HIS A 834 17.17 -7.93 -15.58
N PRO A 835 16.09 -7.14 -15.68
CA PRO A 835 14.83 -7.47 -15.04
C PRO A 835 13.99 -8.48 -15.84
N TYR A 836 13.08 -9.18 -15.17
CA TYR A 836 12.25 -10.23 -15.80
C TYR A 836 11.24 -9.70 -16.82
N TRP A 837 10.88 -8.42 -16.76
CA TRP A 837 9.88 -7.80 -17.64
C TRP A 837 10.48 -7.29 -18.96
N GLU A 838 11.80 -7.32 -19.11
CA GLU A 838 12.47 -6.99 -20.36
C GLU A 838 12.79 -8.26 -21.15
N LYS A 839 12.83 -8.13 -22.48
CA LYS A 839 13.18 -9.27 -23.34
C LYS A 839 14.66 -9.59 -23.16
N ASP A 840 14.93 -10.77 -22.63
CA ASP A 840 16.28 -11.30 -22.49
C ASP A 840 16.59 -12.37 -23.55
N ASN A 841 17.78 -12.27 -24.14
CA ASN A 841 18.30 -13.27 -25.08
C ASN A 841 19.35 -14.19 -24.42
N ASN A 842 19.78 -13.87 -23.19
CA ASN A 842 20.87 -14.57 -22.51
C ASN A 842 20.38 -15.61 -21.51
N VAL A 843 19.32 -15.34 -20.75
CA VAL A 843 18.65 -16.31 -19.86
C VAL A 843 17.34 -16.77 -20.48
N ILE A 844 17.33 -17.99 -21.05
CA ILE A 844 16.15 -18.52 -21.78
C ILE A 844 15.46 -19.59 -20.95
N LEU A 845 14.20 -19.35 -20.57
CA LEU A 845 13.36 -20.37 -19.94
C LEU A 845 12.96 -21.45 -20.98
N LYS A 846 13.32 -22.71 -20.75
CA LYS A 846 13.11 -23.83 -21.70
C LYS A 846 11.83 -24.62 -21.48
N ASN A 847 11.14 -24.40 -20.37
CA ASN A 847 9.88 -25.05 -20.06
C ASN A 847 8.76 -24.00 -19.89
N ASP A 848 7.53 -24.38 -20.23
CA ASP A 848 6.37 -23.47 -20.25
C ASP A 848 5.86 -23.19 -18.82
N VAL A 849 6.67 -22.46 -18.03
CA VAL A 849 6.29 -21.97 -16.70
C VAL A 849 6.06 -20.46 -16.81
N LYS A 850 4.81 -20.06 -16.94
CA LYS A 850 4.41 -18.66 -17.18
C LYS A 850 4.53 -17.77 -15.93
N ASP A 851 4.60 -18.36 -14.75
CA ASP A 851 4.47 -17.67 -13.47
C ASP A 851 5.80 -17.49 -12.70
N ALA A 852 6.92 -17.78 -13.35
CA ALA A 852 8.24 -17.62 -12.76
C ALA A 852 8.85 -16.25 -13.09
N LEU A 853 9.34 -15.56 -12.08
CA LEU A 853 10.04 -14.28 -12.24
C LEU A 853 11.54 -14.54 -12.20
N VAL A 854 12.25 -14.26 -13.29
CA VAL A 854 13.70 -14.48 -13.38
C VAL A 854 14.39 -13.17 -13.71
N SER A 855 15.23 -12.69 -12.80
CA SER A 855 16.04 -11.48 -12.98
C SER A 855 17.46 -11.73 -12.56
N TRP A 856 18.40 -10.95 -13.07
CA TRP A 856 19.81 -11.24 -12.85
C TRP A 856 20.70 -10.01 -12.99
N TRP A 857 21.93 -10.13 -12.49
CA TRP A 857 22.99 -9.14 -12.61
C TRP A 857 24.16 -9.72 -13.37
N GLN A 858 24.64 -8.99 -14.37
CA GLN A 858 25.83 -9.35 -15.13
C GLN A 858 27.04 -8.58 -14.60
N GLY A 859 28.05 -9.26 -14.07
CA GLY A 859 29.39 -8.71 -13.88
C GLY A 859 30.36 -9.18 -14.97
N ASP A 860 31.64 -8.81 -14.87
CA ASP A 860 32.65 -9.15 -15.88
C ASP A 860 32.86 -10.66 -16.13
N ASN A 861 32.73 -11.46 -15.06
CA ASN A 861 33.04 -12.90 -15.07
C ASN A 861 32.05 -13.75 -14.25
N GLU A 862 30.93 -13.16 -13.86
CA GLU A 862 30.00 -13.74 -12.92
C GLU A 862 28.59 -13.19 -13.13
N ILE A 863 27.61 -13.98 -12.72
CA ILE A 863 26.18 -13.68 -12.82
C ILE A 863 25.55 -13.96 -11.47
N LEU A 864 24.78 -13.02 -10.96
CA LEU A 864 23.87 -13.24 -9.83
C LEU A 864 22.45 -13.37 -10.39
N LEU A 865 21.80 -14.50 -10.21
CA LEU A 865 20.47 -14.78 -10.77
C LEU A 865 19.47 -15.06 -9.65
N VAL A 866 18.32 -14.39 -9.68
CA VAL A 866 17.19 -14.67 -8.80
C VAL A 866 16.03 -15.20 -9.62
N ALA A 867 15.45 -16.32 -9.17
CA ALA A 867 14.25 -16.90 -9.72
C ALA A 867 13.20 -17.08 -8.62
N SER A 868 12.02 -16.49 -8.77
CA SER A 868 10.95 -16.51 -7.76
C SER A 868 9.64 -17.03 -8.33
N HIS A 869 8.82 -17.63 -7.48
CA HIS A 869 7.47 -18.09 -7.83
C HIS A 869 6.45 -17.55 -6.83
N LEU A 870 5.59 -16.62 -7.27
CA LEU A 870 4.74 -15.80 -6.41
C LEU A 870 3.23 -15.98 -6.71
N ARG A 871 2.82 -17.14 -7.22
CA ARG A 871 1.42 -17.48 -7.56
C ARG A 871 0.98 -18.75 -6.84
N TYR A 872 -0.32 -18.90 -6.59
CA TYR A 872 -0.91 -20.11 -5.99
C TYR A 872 -1.06 -21.24 -7.02
N THR A 873 0.06 -21.81 -7.46
CA THR A 873 0.10 -22.90 -8.45
C THR A 873 0.97 -24.09 -8.01
N GLY A 874 1.38 -24.11 -6.73
CA GLY A 874 2.31 -25.10 -6.21
C GLY A 874 3.75 -24.86 -6.65
N ALA A 875 4.66 -25.74 -6.21
CA ALA A 875 6.08 -25.63 -6.55
C ALA A 875 6.31 -25.80 -8.06
N GLN A 876 7.18 -24.97 -8.63
CA GLN A 876 7.49 -24.97 -10.05
C GLN A 876 8.90 -25.49 -10.30
N ASN A 877 9.04 -26.37 -11.28
CA ASN A 877 10.35 -26.78 -11.80
C ASN A 877 10.76 -25.80 -12.89
N LEU A 878 11.95 -25.20 -12.81
CA LEU A 878 12.47 -24.27 -13.82
C LEU A 878 13.67 -24.87 -14.53
N ARG A 879 13.77 -24.62 -15.84
CA ARG A 879 14.92 -24.98 -16.68
C ARG A 879 15.40 -23.74 -17.43
N LEU A 880 16.51 -23.16 -17.00
CA LEU A 880 17.10 -21.95 -17.58
C LEU A 880 18.32 -22.32 -18.42
N ASP A 881 18.28 -21.96 -19.69
CA ASP A 881 19.42 -22.06 -20.61
C ASP A 881 20.25 -20.78 -20.53
N LEU A 882 21.51 -20.98 -20.13
CA LEU A 882 22.53 -19.98 -19.90
C LEU A 882 23.71 -20.20 -20.88
N SER A 883 23.53 -20.96 -21.96
CA SER A 883 24.58 -21.28 -22.93
C SER A 883 25.06 -20.08 -23.76
N SER A 884 24.29 -19.00 -23.78
CA SER A 884 24.63 -17.71 -24.39
C SER A 884 25.86 -17.06 -23.76
N PHE A 885 26.15 -17.37 -22.49
CA PHE A 885 27.30 -16.81 -21.78
C PHE A 885 28.58 -17.50 -22.26
N ALA A 886 29.50 -16.71 -22.82
CA ALA A 886 30.68 -17.18 -23.55
C ALA A 886 31.76 -17.93 -22.73
N LYS A 887 31.54 -18.18 -21.43
CA LYS A 887 32.54 -18.73 -20.50
C LYS A 887 32.00 -19.98 -19.81
N PRO A 888 32.85 -20.98 -19.48
CA PRO A 888 32.43 -22.07 -18.62
C PRO A 888 32.09 -21.52 -17.24
N LEU A 889 30.83 -21.66 -16.84
CA LEU A 889 30.32 -21.22 -15.55
C LEU A 889 30.23 -22.40 -14.58
N VAL A 890 30.31 -22.11 -13.29
CA VAL A 890 29.90 -23.02 -12.22
C VAL A 890 28.76 -22.33 -11.48
N ALA A 891 27.62 -23.00 -11.35
CA ALA A 891 26.46 -22.49 -10.63
C ALA A 891 26.51 -22.90 -9.15
N ARG A 892 26.07 -21.99 -8.28
CA ARG A 892 25.90 -22.22 -6.85
C ARG A 892 24.62 -21.56 -6.37
N CYS A 893 23.75 -22.31 -5.70
CA CYS A 893 22.60 -21.75 -5.01
C CYS A 893 23.01 -21.22 -3.62
N LEU A 894 22.72 -19.95 -3.33
CA LEU A 894 23.11 -19.26 -2.10
C LEU A 894 22.13 -19.49 -0.94
N ASN A 895 20.87 -19.80 -1.24
CA ASN A 895 19.81 -19.98 -0.23
C ASN A 895 19.23 -21.40 -0.16
N ALA A 896 19.60 -22.30 -1.08
CA ALA A 896 19.22 -23.72 -1.09
C ALA A 896 20.24 -24.57 -1.87
N PRO A 897 21.42 -24.88 -1.30
CA PRO A 897 22.58 -25.41 -2.03
C PRO A 897 22.42 -26.82 -2.61
N GLU A 898 21.42 -27.59 -2.18
CA GLU A 898 21.27 -29.01 -2.52
C GLU A 898 20.23 -29.28 -3.63
N ASP A 899 19.44 -28.28 -4.05
CA ASP A 899 18.24 -28.45 -4.89
C ASP A 899 18.40 -27.93 -6.33
N PHE A 900 19.49 -28.27 -7.02
CA PHE A 900 19.65 -27.91 -8.45
C PHE A 900 20.62 -28.81 -9.21
N VAL A 901 20.50 -28.80 -10.53
CA VAL A 901 21.43 -29.42 -11.48
C VAL A 901 21.88 -28.35 -12.48
N PHE A 902 23.20 -28.24 -12.70
CA PHE A 902 23.76 -27.38 -13.74
C PHE A 902 24.69 -28.19 -14.63
N ALA A 903 24.31 -28.38 -15.88
CA ALA A 903 25.07 -29.15 -16.87
C ALA A 903 24.88 -28.55 -18.27
N ASP A 904 25.96 -28.46 -19.05
CA ASP A 904 25.94 -27.97 -20.44
C ASP A 904 25.24 -26.61 -20.63
N GLY A 905 25.43 -25.70 -19.67
CA GLY A 905 24.80 -24.38 -19.68
C GLY A 905 23.32 -24.38 -19.28
N LEU A 906 22.74 -25.53 -18.93
CA LEU A 906 21.34 -25.64 -18.49
C LEU A 906 21.25 -25.77 -16.96
N LEU A 907 20.58 -24.81 -16.33
CA LEU A 907 20.29 -24.77 -14.89
C LEU A 907 18.86 -25.27 -14.63
N SER A 908 18.72 -26.37 -13.89
CA SER A 908 17.43 -26.99 -13.54
C SER A 908 17.24 -27.04 -12.02
N PHE A 909 16.12 -26.55 -11.51
CA PHE A 909 15.84 -26.48 -10.06
C PHE A 909 14.35 -26.33 -9.77
N THR A 910 13.97 -26.51 -8.51
CA THR A 910 12.60 -26.29 -8.03
C THR A 910 12.51 -24.99 -7.25
N VAL A 911 11.49 -24.17 -7.54
CA VAL A 911 11.12 -22.99 -6.75
C VAL A 911 9.80 -23.28 -6.04
N PRO A 912 9.80 -23.31 -4.70
CA PRO A 912 8.57 -23.43 -3.92
C PRO A 912 7.64 -22.23 -4.13
N GLU A 913 6.35 -22.43 -3.86
CA GLU A 913 5.34 -21.38 -3.83
C GLU A 913 5.67 -20.29 -2.78
N GLY A 914 5.64 -19.03 -3.22
CA GLY A 914 5.96 -17.86 -2.40
C GLY A 914 7.43 -17.81 -1.96
N ASP A 915 8.34 -18.36 -2.75
CA ASP A 915 9.77 -18.44 -2.44
C ASP A 915 10.65 -18.13 -3.67
N MET A 916 11.96 -18.11 -3.46
CA MET A 916 12.96 -17.85 -4.49
C MET A 916 14.15 -18.80 -4.43
N ARG A 917 14.92 -18.85 -5.51
CA ARG A 917 16.26 -19.40 -5.58
C ARG A 917 17.21 -18.33 -6.08
N LEU A 918 18.31 -18.13 -5.36
CA LEU A 918 19.35 -17.17 -5.69
C LEU A 918 20.63 -17.92 -6.05
N PHE A 919 21.09 -17.74 -7.28
CA PHE A 919 22.26 -18.40 -7.83
C PHE A 919 23.39 -17.40 -8.07
N LEU A 920 24.60 -17.79 -7.70
CA LEU A 920 25.83 -17.19 -8.20
C LEU A 920 26.42 -18.13 -9.24
N LEU A 921 26.67 -17.62 -10.45
CA LEU A 921 27.39 -18.33 -11.50
C LEU A 921 28.72 -17.63 -11.76
N SER A 922 29.83 -18.35 -11.75
CA SER A 922 31.16 -17.74 -11.95
C SER A 922 32.14 -18.71 -12.61
N ALA A 923 33.18 -18.16 -13.25
CA ALA A 923 34.26 -18.95 -13.87
C ALA A 923 35.24 -19.60 -12.86
N LYS A 924 35.20 -19.16 -11.60
CA LYS A 924 35.99 -19.71 -10.47
C LYS A 924 35.08 -19.93 -9.28
N THR A 925 35.26 -21.02 -8.55
CA THR A 925 34.59 -21.25 -7.27
C THR A 925 35.11 -20.24 -6.24
N PRO A 926 34.30 -19.26 -5.78
CA PRO A 926 34.73 -18.37 -4.71
C PRO A 926 34.80 -19.18 -3.40
N PRO A 927 35.77 -18.92 -2.51
CA PRO A 927 35.78 -19.55 -1.21
C PRO A 927 34.55 -19.09 -0.43
N MET A 928 33.83 -20.03 0.18
CA MET A 928 32.88 -19.72 1.24
C MET A 928 33.10 -20.73 2.36
N GLU A 929 33.08 -20.23 3.58
CA GLU A 929 32.90 -21.06 4.78
C GLU A 929 31.57 -21.78 4.65
N THR A 930 31.62 -23.09 4.35
CA THR A 930 30.46 -23.98 4.34
C THR A 930 30.53 -24.89 5.56
N GLU A 931 29.44 -24.93 6.34
CA GLU A 931 29.18 -26.02 7.29
C GLU A 931 29.20 -27.36 6.53
N THR A 932 30.12 -28.26 6.88
CA THR A 932 30.24 -29.60 6.26
C THR A 932 29.31 -30.62 6.92
N ALA A 933 28.69 -31.47 6.10
CA ALA A 933 27.91 -32.66 6.46
C ALA A 933 28.69 -33.72 7.29
N PHE A 934 27.93 -34.67 7.85
CA PHE A 934 28.28 -35.66 8.91
C PHE A 934 29.55 -36.52 8.71
N ILE A 935 30.33 -36.66 9.79
CA ILE A 935 31.33 -37.72 10.00
C ILE A 935 31.05 -38.34 11.38
N PRO A 936 30.76 -39.66 11.50
CA PRO A 936 30.48 -40.33 12.78
C PRO A 936 31.54 -40.12 13.87
N GLN A 937 32.79 -39.88 13.47
CA GLN A 937 33.93 -39.64 14.36
C GLN A 937 33.80 -38.34 15.21
N ARG A 938 32.82 -37.48 14.93
CA ARG A 938 32.58 -36.22 15.66
C ARG A 938 31.52 -36.31 16.78
N TRP A 939 30.97 -37.51 17.04
CA TRP A 939 30.05 -37.75 18.16
C TRP A 939 30.73 -38.59 19.23
N ASP A 940 30.50 -38.26 20.49
CA ASP A 940 30.98 -39.04 21.63
C ASP A 940 30.08 -40.27 21.82
N ILE A 941 30.69 -41.45 21.84
CA ILE A 941 29.98 -42.73 21.91
C ILE A 941 30.47 -43.50 23.14
N SER A 942 29.54 -44.02 23.94
CA SER A 942 29.84 -44.89 25.09
C SER A 942 28.90 -46.09 25.09
N GLY A 943 29.45 -47.30 25.17
CA GLY A 943 28.72 -48.57 25.06
C GLY A 943 29.44 -49.57 24.17
N GLY A 944 28.93 -50.81 24.05
CA GLY A 944 29.47 -51.76 23.08
C GLY A 944 28.98 -51.42 21.68
N THR A 945 29.90 -51.17 20.74
CA THR A 945 29.59 -51.12 19.30
C THR A 945 29.46 -52.56 18.81
N GLY A 946 28.30 -52.95 18.27
CA GLY A 946 28.09 -54.31 17.77
C GLY A 946 28.94 -54.59 16.52
N GLU A 947 29.59 -55.75 16.45
CA GLU A 947 30.15 -56.27 15.21
C GLU A 947 29.00 -56.80 14.34
N GLY A 948 28.62 -56.03 13.33
CA GLY A 948 27.49 -56.34 12.46
C GLY A 948 26.92 -55.06 11.90
N GLY A 949 27.62 -54.48 10.93
CA GLY A 949 27.17 -53.30 10.22
C GLY A 949 25.93 -53.60 9.41
N GLU A 950 24.87 -52.83 9.62
CA GLU A 950 24.16 -52.27 8.49
C GLU A 950 23.27 -51.09 8.87
N TYR A 951 23.60 -49.93 8.25
CA TYR A 951 23.05 -48.54 8.11
C TYR A 951 23.19 -47.48 9.22
N PRO A 952 23.46 -47.85 10.43
CA PRO A 952 23.51 -46.93 11.51
C PRO A 952 24.59 -47.41 12.45
N LEU A 953 25.04 -46.49 13.28
CA LEU A 953 25.70 -46.94 14.48
C LEU A 953 24.68 -47.76 15.30
N ARG A 954 24.96 -49.05 15.53
CA ARG A 954 24.22 -49.90 16.45
C ARG A 954 24.92 -49.94 17.80
N LEU A 955 24.26 -49.41 18.81
CA LEU A 955 24.68 -49.49 20.20
C LEU A 955 23.86 -50.54 20.93
N GLN A 956 24.54 -51.39 21.69
CA GLN A 956 23.91 -52.29 22.63
C GLN A 956 24.42 -51.98 24.03
N SER A 957 23.49 -51.75 24.97
CA SER A 957 23.86 -51.60 26.36
C SER A 957 24.25 -52.96 26.96
N LYS A 958 25.44 -53.04 27.56
CA LYS A 958 25.90 -54.26 28.24
C LYS A 958 25.07 -54.49 29.50
N LEU A 959 24.77 -55.75 29.83
CA LEU A 959 23.88 -56.18 30.92
C LEU A 959 24.18 -55.59 32.32
N HIS A 960 25.37 -55.00 32.51
CA HIS A 960 25.83 -54.37 33.75
C HIS A 960 26.36 -52.93 33.59
N ALA A 961 26.16 -52.29 32.44
CA ALA A 961 26.49 -50.88 32.23
C ALA A 961 25.22 -50.01 32.39
N PRO A 962 25.32 -48.81 33.01
CA PRO A 962 24.13 -48.01 33.35
C PRO A 962 23.38 -47.45 32.12
N GLU A 963 24.07 -47.02 31.07
CA GLU A 963 23.49 -46.48 29.82
C GLU A 963 24.47 -46.68 28.63
N ALA A 964 23.94 -46.88 27.42
CA ALA A 964 24.67 -46.67 26.16
C ALA A 964 24.18 -45.38 25.49
N TYR A 965 25.07 -44.53 24.99
CA TYR A 965 24.69 -43.22 24.45
C TYR A 965 25.55 -42.72 23.29
N ILE A 966 24.97 -41.76 22.56
CA ILE A 966 25.62 -40.93 21.54
C ILE A 966 25.37 -39.46 21.93
N SER A 967 26.41 -38.63 21.97
CA SER A 967 26.27 -37.20 22.28
C SER A 967 27.14 -36.27 21.42
N ARG A 968 26.68 -35.02 21.23
CA ARG A 968 27.42 -33.98 20.52
C ARG A 968 26.99 -32.58 20.95
N ASN A 969 27.95 -31.66 20.99
CA ASN A 969 27.69 -30.22 21.11
C ASN A 969 27.23 -29.67 19.75
N LEU A 970 26.05 -29.05 19.73
CA LEU A 970 25.47 -28.44 18.53
C LEU A 970 25.56 -26.90 18.62
N PRO A 971 25.50 -26.18 17.48
CA PRO A 971 25.45 -24.73 17.47
C PRO A 971 24.24 -24.18 18.23
N GLU A 972 24.20 -22.87 18.46
CA GLU A 972 23.07 -22.23 19.14
C GLU A 972 21.75 -22.46 18.39
N THR A 973 21.75 -22.35 17.07
CA THR A 973 20.62 -22.74 16.23
C THR A 973 20.96 -23.96 15.41
N TYR A 974 20.01 -24.89 15.29
CA TYR A 974 20.19 -26.03 14.41
C TYR A 974 18.87 -26.68 14.00
N GLU A 975 18.90 -27.40 12.88
CA GLU A 975 17.93 -28.43 12.51
C GLU A 975 18.67 -29.75 12.31
N LEU A 976 18.16 -30.79 12.92
CA LEU A 976 18.77 -32.10 13.01
C LEU A 976 17.73 -33.16 12.67
N ASP A 977 17.93 -33.86 11.55
CA ASP A 977 17.10 -35.00 11.18
C ASP A 977 17.91 -36.29 11.36
N ILE A 978 17.35 -37.22 12.12
CA ILE A 978 17.97 -38.51 12.45
C ILE A 978 16.98 -39.62 12.07
N ARG A 979 17.48 -40.74 11.57
CA ARG A 979 16.75 -42.01 11.58
C ARG A 979 17.28 -42.86 12.70
N LEU A 980 16.42 -43.30 13.61
CA LEU A 980 16.80 -44.18 14.71
C LEU A 980 15.91 -45.42 14.77
N ARG A 981 16.43 -46.53 15.27
CA ARG A 981 15.65 -47.75 15.58
C ARG A 981 16.04 -48.23 16.96
N HIS A 982 15.08 -48.42 17.86
CA HIS A 982 15.37 -48.83 19.24
C HIS A 982 14.50 -50.02 19.66
N SER A 983 15.00 -50.90 20.53
CA SER A 983 14.29 -52.13 20.93
C SER A 983 13.38 -51.96 22.16
N GLY A 984 13.44 -50.82 22.83
CA GLY A 984 12.84 -50.62 24.14
C GLY A 984 13.01 -49.19 24.64
N ARG A 985 13.75 -48.98 25.74
CA ARG A 985 13.82 -47.65 26.35
C ARG A 985 14.69 -46.70 25.52
N LEU A 986 14.22 -45.46 25.37
CA LEU A 986 14.89 -44.40 24.63
C LEU A 986 14.86 -43.09 25.42
N LYS A 987 15.98 -42.35 25.43
CA LYS A 987 16.01 -40.99 25.97
C LYS A 987 16.68 -40.04 25.00
N ILE A 988 16.04 -38.90 24.81
CA ILE A 988 16.50 -37.79 23.99
C ILE A 988 16.64 -36.60 24.93
N ALA A 989 17.86 -36.15 25.13
CA ALA A 989 18.16 -34.97 25.94
C ALA A 989 18.78 -33.90 25.04
N VAL A 990 18.20 -32.70 25.06
CA VAL A 990 18.76 -31.49 24.46
C VAL A 990 19.01 -30.56 25.62
N GLY A 991 20.26 -30.34 26.04
CA GLY A 991 20.53 -29.53 27.24
C GLY A 991 19.76 -30.00 28.49
N SER A 992 18.96 -29.11 29.10
CA SER A 992 18.06 -29.40 30.23
C SER A 992 16.80 -30.19 29.86
N LEU A 993 16.34 -30.10 28.61
CA LEU A 993 15.13 -30.76 28.12
C LEU A 993 15.40 -32.26 27.96
N VAL A 994 14.56 -33.10 28.56
CA VAL A 994 14.66 -34.56 28.49
C VAL A 994 13.31 -35.16 28.11
N ALA A 995 13.25 -35.85 26.96
CA ALA A 995 12.17 -36.76 26.59
C ALA A 995 12.62 -38.21 26.85
N LEU A 996 11.88 -38.91 27.72
CA LEU A 996 12.18 -40.27 28.18
C LEU A 996 11.04 -41.21 27.82
N LEU A 997 11.37 -42.28 27.09
CA LEU A 997 10.49 -43.41 26.80
C LEU A 997 10.85 -44.59 27.72
N ASP A 998 10.03 -44.79 28.75
CA ASP A 998 10.09 -45.91 29.71
C ASP A 998 8.66 -46.27 30.13
N GLY A 999 7.96 -46.96 29.21
CA GLY A 999 6.49 -47.01 29.16
C GLY A 999 5.95 -45.91 28.25
N PRO A 1000 5.11 -44.96 28.73
CA PRO A 1000 4.74 -43.77 27.96
C PRO A 1000 5.88 -42.73 27.94
N TRP A 1001 5.79 -41.76 27.04
CA TRP A 1001 6.71 -40.62 27.02
C TRP A 1001 6.59 -39.77 28.29
N ARG A 1002 7.74 -39.36 28.84
CA ARG A 1002 7.85 -38.47 29.99
C ARG A 1002 8.81 -37.34 29.67
N PHE A 1003 8.44 -36.11 29.97
CA PHE A 1003 9.23 -34.91 29.66
C PHE A 1003 9.71 -34.22 30.93
N ARG A 1004 10.91 -33.62 30.92
CA ARG A 1004 11.48 -32.83 32.02
C ARG A 1004 12.30 -31.65 31.47
N GLY A 1005 12.44 -30.60 32.27
CA GLY A 1005 13.39 -29.51 32.02
C GLY A 1005 12.93 -28.43 31.03
N PHE A 1006 11.62 -28.16 31.00
CA PHE A 1006 10.95 -27.08 30.27
C PHE A 1006 9.93 -26.37 31.18
N ASP A 1007 9.56 -25.12 30.85
CA ASP A 1007 8.53 -24.36 31.56
C ASP A 1007 7.16 -24.53 30.87
N GLU A 1008 6.21 -25.14 31.58
CA GLU A 1008 4.84 -25.35 31.12
C GLU A 1008 4.05 -24.02 30.99
N PHE A 1009 4.44 -22.97 31.70
CA PHE A 1009 3.76 -21.66 31.68
C PHE A 1009 4.15 -20.78 30.49
N ILE A 1010 5.25 -21.09 29.79
CA ILE A 1010 5.74 -20.39 28.58
C ILE A 1010 5.23 -21.09 27.30
N GLY A 1011 4.29 -22.04 27.41
CA GLY A 1011 3.57 -22.61 26.28
C GLY A 1011 4.20 -23.84 25.62
N GLY A 1012 4.95 -24.64 26.38
CA GLY A 1012 5.43 -25.94 25.90
C GLY A 1012 4.27 -26.93 25.66
N GLN A 1013 4.13 -27.43 24.43
CA GLN A 1013 3.21 -28.51 24.08
C GLN A 1013 3.94 -29.85 24.03
N THR A 1014 3.30 -30.90 24.55
CA THR A 1014 3.75 -32.28 24.43
C THR A 1014 2.60 -33.12 23.91
N GLU A 1015 2.88 -34.04 23.00
CA GLU A 1015 1.90 -35.05 22.59
C GLU A 1015 2.40 -36.44 22.98
N ASN A 1016 1.47 -37.29 23.41
CA ASN A 1016 1.78 -38.68 23.70
C ASN A 1016 1.77 -39.49 22.40
N VAL A 1017 2.91 -39.53 21.71
CA VAL A 1017 3.09 -40.28 20.45
C VAL A 1017 3.35 -41.76 20.74
N ALA A 1018 2.68 -42.68 20.05
CA ALA A 1018 2.92 -44.11 20.25
C ALA A 1018 4.37 -44.50 19.84
N PRO A 1019 5.13 -45.19 20.71
CA PRO A 1019 6.50 -45.57 20.41
C PRO A 1019 6.57 -46.69 19.35
N ARG A 1020 7.56 -46.62 18.47
CA ARG A 1020 7.80 -47.64 17.43
C ARG A 1020 9.05 -48.45 17.74
N PHE A 1021 8.85 -49.63 18.35
CA PHE A 1021 9.94 -50.53 18.74
C PHE A 1021 10.42 -51.37 17.55
N ASN A 1022 11.73 -51.51 17.39
CA ASN A 1022 12.39 -52.26 16.31
C ASN A 1022 12.06 -51.79 14.88
N GLU A 1023 11.48 -50.61 14.73
CA GLU A 1023 11.21 -49.95 13.44
C GLU A 1023 12.14 -48.74 13.24
N THR A 1024 12.48 -48.45 11.97
CA THR A 1024 13.23 -47.23 11.64
C THR A 1024 12.29 -46.04 11.73
N THR A 1025 12.57 -45.13 12.65
CA THR A 1025 11.75 -43.94 12.94
C THR A 1025 12.52 -42.67 12.64
N ALA A 1026 11.86 -41.69 12.02
CA ALA A 1026 12.44 -40.36 11.85
C ALA A 1026 12.36 -39.56 13.17
N LEU A 1027 13.44 -38.90 13.56
CA LEU A 1027 13.49 -37.97 14.67
C LEU A 1027 14.02 -36.63 14.15
N ARG A 1028 13.24 -35.57 14.29
CA ARG A 1028 13.64 -34.22 13.89
C ARG A 1028 13.72 -33.32 15.10
N ILE A 1029 14.83 -32.59 15.23
CA ILE A 1029 15.09 -31.66 16.34
C ILE A 1029 15.49 -30.31 15.77
N CYS A 1030 14.72 -29.27 16.07
CA CYS A 1030 15.07 -27.90 15.71
C CYS A 1030 15.29 -27.09 16.98
N ARG A 1031 16.38 -26.32 17.06
CA ARG A 1031 16.58 -25.25 18.04
C ARG A 1031 16.68 -23.92 17.31
N PHE A 1032 15.80 -22.99 17.65
CA PHE A 1032 15.72 -21.65 17.07
C PHE A 1032 16.53 -20.65 17.91
N ALA A 1033 16.83 -19.47 17.34
CA ALA A 1033 17.69 -18.47 17.97
C ALA A 1033 17.08 -17.86 19.24
N ASP A 1034 15.75 -17.85 19.31
CA ASP A 1034 14.98 -17.43 20.47
C ASP A 1034 14.90 -18.52 21.55
N GLY A 1035 15.58 -19.66 21.38
CA GLY A 1035 15.57 -20.79 22.30
C GLY A 1035 14.33 -21.67 22.22
N GLN A 1036 13.42 -21.47 21.24
CA GLN A 1036 12.41 -22.48 20.92
C GLN A 1036 13.07 -23.78 20.47
N ILE A 1037 12.48 -24.89 20.89
CA ILE A 1037 12.84 -26.25 20.49
C ILE A 1037 11.61 -26.98 19.99
N LEU A 1038 11.75 -27.61 18.83
CA LEU A 1038 10.80 -28.55 18.26
C LEU A 1038 11.45 -29.93 18.20
N LEU A 1039 10.75 -30.94 18.71
CA LEU A 1039 11.13 -32.34 18.67
C LEU A 1039 9.98 -33.12 18.03
N GLU A 1040 10.20 -33.70 16.85
CA GLU A 1040 9.23 -34.53 16.15
C GLU A 1040 9.71 -35.98 16.13
N TYR A 1041 8.80 -36.91 16.41
CA TYR A 1041 9.01 -38.36 16.34
C TYR A 1041 8.04 -38.96 15.33
N ASP A 1042 8.59 -39.53 14.25
CA ASP A 1042 7.89 -40.04 13.07
C ASP A 1042 6.91 -39.07 12.41
N GLY A 1043 7.27 -37.78 12.36
CA GLY A 1043 6.43 -36.72 11.79
C GLY A 1043 5.32 -36.22 12.73
N HIS A 1044 5.24 -36.73 13.95
CA HIS A 1044 4.36 -36.21 15.01
C HIS A 1044 5.14 -35.35 16.00
N VAL A 1045 4.55 -34.24 16.45
CA VAL A 1045 5.20 -33.33 17.40
C VAL A 1045 5.26 -33.99 18.77
N LEU A 1046 6.44 -34.39 19.18
CA LEU A 1046 6.66 -35.00 20.49
C LEU A 1046 6.79 -33.91 21.57
N PHE A 1047 7.49 -32.81 21.25
CA PHE A 1047 7.62 -31.63 22.10
C PHE A 1047 7.79 -30.36 21.23
N ALA A 1048 7.11 -29.27 21.59
CA ALA A 1048 7.35 -27.94 21.05
C ALA A 1048 7.29 -26.91 22.18
N GLY A 1049 8.39 -26.22 22.48
CA GLY A 1049 8.44 -25.31 23.62
C GLY A 1049 9.75 -24.55 23.70
N HIS A 1050 9.97 -23.84 24.80
CA HIS A 1050 11.18 -23.04 24.99
C HIS A 1050 12.16 -23.74 25.95
N GLN A 1051 13.45 -23.69 25.63
CA GLN A 1051 14.53 -24.09 26.52
C GLN A 1051 15.40 -22.90 26.94
N GLU A 1052 15.61 -22.76 28.25
CA GLU A 1052 16.41 -21.68 28.85
C GLU A 1052 17.93 -21.81 28.61
N MET A 1053 18.49 -23.04 28.62
CA MET A 1053 19.94 -23.25 28.58
C MET A 1053 20.38 -24.16 27.42
N PRO A 1054 21.30 -23.70 26.54
CA PRO A 1054 21.88 -24.56 25.51
C PRO A 1054 22.72 -25.67 26.15
N GLY A 1055 22.71 -26.86 25.56
CA GLY A 1055 23.56 -27.96 25.99
C GLY A 1055 23.67 -29.07 24.95
N PRO A 1056 24.51 -30.09 25.19
CA PRO A 1056 24.73 -31.16 24.23
C PRO A 1056 23.43 -31.90 23.93
N LEU A 1057 23.29 -32.35 22.69
CA LEU A 1057 22.32 -33.40 22.37
C LEU A 1057 22.89 -34.73 22.85
N LYS A 1058 22.10 -35.50 23.62
CA LYS A 1058 22.42 -36.86 24.04
C LYS A 1058 21.23 -37.78 23.75
N ILE A 1059 21.46 -38.85 23.01
CA ILE A 1059 20.49 -39.92 22.78
C ILE A 1059 21.00 -41.21 23.43
N SER A 1060 20.19 -41.85 24.28
CA SER A 1060 20.63 -42.97 25.10
C SER A 1060 19.59 -44.09 25.25
N THR A 1061 20.09 -45.29 25.55
CA THR A 1061 19.30 -46.50 25.88
C THR A 1061 19.91 -47.25 27.08
N TRP A 1062 19.18 -48.21 27.66
CA TRP A 1062 19.52 -48.87 28.94
C TRP A 1062 19.83 -50.37 28.80
N ALA A 1063 20.35 -50.99 29.86
CA ALA A 1063 20.80 -52.39 29.91
C ALA A 1063 19.77 -53.35 29.28
N GLY A 1064 20.22 -54.08 28.24
CA GLY A 1064 19.41 -55.03 27.48
C GLY A 1064 18.79 -54.48 26.18
N ASP A 1065 18.73 -53.16 26.00
CA ASP A 1065 18.15 -52.51 24.82
C ASP A 1065 19.22 -52.19 23.76
N THR A 1066 18.79 -52.10 22.50
CA THR A 1066 19.60 -51.67 21.35
C THR A 1066 19.10 -50.36 20.77
N LEU A 1067 20.02 -49.51 20.33
CA LEU A 1067 19.76 -48.25 19.62
C LEU A 1067 20.60 -48.18 18.35
N ASP A 1068 19.93 -48.11 17.22
CA ASP A 1068 20.47 -47.82 15.91
C ASP A 1068 20.28 -46.33 15.61
N PHE A 1069 21.31 -45.66 15.10
CA PHE A 1069 21.32 -44.24 14.79
C PHE A 1069 21.96 -43.92 13.42
N ASN A 1070 21.27 -43.15 12.59
CA ASN A 1070 21.76 -42.60 11.33
C ASN A 1070 21.42 -41.11 11.22
N LEU A 1071 22.44 -40.24 11.08
CA LEU A 1071 22.21 -38.81 10.88
C LEU A 1071 21.82 -38.54 9.42
N VAL A 1072 20.65 -37.95 9.20
CA VAL A 1072 20.14 -37.59 7.87
C VAL A 1072 20.49 -36.14 7.52
N LYS A 1073 20.35 -35.22 8.48
CA LYS A 1073 20.61 -33.78 8.28
C LYS A 1073 21.14 -33.14 9.55
N LEU A 1074 22.08 -32.21 9.41
CA LEU A 1074 22.42 -31.23 10.44
C LEU A 1074 22.71 -29.89 9.74
N ALA A 1075 21.88 -28.88 10.01
CA ALA A 1075 22.02 -27.53 9.47
C ALA A 1075 22.04 -26.51 10.60
N GLY A 1076 22.83 -25.44 10.51
CA GLY A 1076 22.89 -24.38 11.53
C GLY A 1076 21.67 -23.46 11.59
N ASN A 1077 20.67 -23.63 10.71
CA ASN A 1077 19.45 -22.80 10.71
C ASN A 1077 18.22 -23.66 10.45
N PRO A 1078 17.31 -23.80 11.43
CA PRO A 1078 16.10 -24.59 11.24
C PRO A 1078 15.07 -23.94 10.33
N THR A 1079 14.44 -24.78 9.52
CA THR A 1079 13.28 -24.44 8.70
C THR A 1079 12.08 -24.14 9.62
N PRO A 1080 11.52 -22.92 9.62
CA PRO A 1080 10.39 -22.54 10.50
C PRO A 1080 9.16 -23.44 10.36
N PHE A 1081 8.50 -23.68 11.51
CA PHE A 1081 7.17 -24.28 11.66
C PHE A 1081 6.09 -23.71 10.71
N HIS A 1082 6.21 -22.46 10.27
CA HIS A 1082 5.20 -21.80 9.42
C HIS A 1082 5.19 -22.20 7.93
N MET A 1083 6.09 -23.07 7.46
CA MET A 1083 5.92 -23.63 6.10
C MET A 1083 4.72 -24.60 6.01
N SER A 1084 4.24 -25.17 7.14
CA SER A 1084 2.94 -25.85 7.17
C SER A 1084 1.75 -24.88 7.07
N ALA A 1085 1.93 -23.63 7.51
CA ALA A 1085 0.94 -22.55 7.40
C ALA A 1085 0.82 -21.94 5.99
N ARG A 1086 1.64 -22.39 5.02
CA ARG A 1086 1.57 -21.97 3.61
C ARG A 1086 0.68 -22.86 2.74
N ARG A 1087 0.12 -23.96 3.27
CA ARG A 1087 -0.81 -24.76 2.46
C ARG A 1087 -2.06 -23.93 2.21
N HIS A 1088 -2.25 -23.54 0.94
CA HIS A 1088 -3.52 -23.01 0.49
C HIS A 1088 -4.64 -23.98 0.94
N PRO A 1089 -5.72 -23.51 1.61
CA PRO A 1089 -6.70 -24.38 2.23
C PRO A 1089 -7.47 -25.26 1.23
N VAL A 1090 -7.36 -24.95 -0.06
CA VAL A 1090 -7.90 -25.74 -1.18
C VAL A 1090 -6.75 -26.05 -2.15
N PRO A 1091 -6.33 -27.30 -2.35
CA PRO A 1091 -5.24 -27.65 -3.27
C PRO A 1091 -5.43 -27.14 -4.70
#